data_AF-I1YKJ5-F1
#
_entry.id   AF-I1YKJ5-F1
#
_cell.length_a   1.000
_cell.length_b   1.000
_cell.length_c   1.000
_cell.angle_alpha   90.00
_cell.angle_beta   90.00
_cell.angle_gamma   90.00
#
_symmetry.space_group_name_H-M   'P 1'
#
loop_
_entity.id
_entity.type
_entity.pdbx_description
1 polymer ?
#
loop_
_entity_poly.entity_id
_entity_poly.type
_entity_poly.pdbx_seq_one_letter_code
_entity_poly.pdbx_strand_id
1 'polypeptide(L)'
;MALTQTQVSELYVAIFNRASEGEGNAFWQTFSATDDVSEVANIMLGTTAAQDYFGSALDNDQDFVEWIYQNTFNKTIADDPDGIAFWVQELADNGGDRGAVVEAIIFAAKQPENAGPAQDQFLNRVAVSNYAAQNLDEAPADLGSLRFDDELMVSDDDATVTAAQDSIDDLADEEPVDPGVPGDEFLLTSGTDRFTGTANNDFFDAPIMQNPFAGGVSNSLSTADRLDGGAGTDTLYAELVSEFVGTDTSTITDVQPRTTSIEIAEFEALDMSGEGENTVVVDASKMLGVQKIGSAYSDGDLVIENLTTLANDGSTIRNTSEMTITMDHTDNFNSDEDASDLTVFFDEDYLVTGQQTSGAQLLVRLVNAVENEAGRNSVEKFNNIEFAVGETVVTVDISAIAADDTLDYTTVYQAIVDAINAQLDADGFSDVSAALAPVENAVFSIPVAGFQAGDPAGPYFPIIISNDGPEPLTGVSIDTAEDASDTDLNNSFSTFDPTTEITPISVDVELHKVGQDGDGGNLIIGGKDQDSIDDDVDQNDGIEVFNIEVLGNEDRPSNLGYITSTNGALRTVNIDSETRTDDSYAALTVRGLLSNELQGQSASAPFGGTLTNLNANTFFGDLYIGTVFAAQNIDTFSATGGGDVFYNAEKDDNGVYTSTVTGAGSDTIIYDIDGDSVDTIGEGFMVSTGANGDSIEVTLDSGVSQSTMYLLDNLDISTGSGDDYVFVGGIANVDVMAGSGSDFVEIDTAGVSGVTGGSTGTWEFGDITGPQTFGDAFGLQGGGRVLYQAQLTAMFAGFESTVTVETTAANNYVATQIDINNAIADAIDSNPELARLLEETLGTGLQTINVASLVEGLNDFAISLYQPTLVDAGAGSGANGTAGPGELTVTNTTVLNDLAEGLIATQQEPNSSLMSDADGIRTQFNEDAGSLLQDGSVGTGGIAGLGTIAYDGGEIGRGLYEYEAPNGGGSGNGGDINYSEIDMGTGANDLLVLSSADLSANTIQITDIFGKVSVVNFFDSGEDTFTYEEDDTVGTQLADVGIHRLDFTAYLTNTMDESDNTPNDLSEMRIATALETDVTDLGANEVAVVDFNLVDGWNGATTNLSFATLTASQLLAEMNAAGGAASEGAKTDQVQDINQTIVMVENNRNAGEYKVFSVQSDVDNAGTDGFTSATLLGTLDFGYSISRGETPTDVDETDGTIVTNGDTLSNINLTGSVDSDAHFNDVFGLTSVAP
;
A
#
# COMPACT_ATOMS: atom_id res chain seq x y z
N MET A 1 23.96 -58.10 -11.67
CA MET A 1 24.77 -57.90 -10.44
C MET A 1 24.75 -56.41 -10.15
N ALA A 2 24.86 -55.95 -8.90
CA ALA A 2 25.06 -54.52 -8.64
C ALA A 2 26.33 -54.02 -9.37
N LEU A 3 26.38 -52.73 -9.74
CA LEU A 3 27.59 -52.14 -10.27
C LEU A 3 28.71 -52.27 -9.23
N THR A 4 29.93 -52.49 -9.71
CA THR A 4 31.12 -52.44 -8.86
C THR A 4 31.55 -51.00 -8.61
N GLN A 5 32.24 -50.74 -7.50
CA GLN A 5 32.86 -49.45 -7.20
C GLN A 5 33.58 -48.85 -8.42
N THR A 6 34.38 -49.68 -9.11
CA THR A 6 35.14 -49.26 -10.30
C THR A 6 34.25 -48.90 -11.48
N GLN A 7 33.13 -49.62 -11.71
CA GLN A 7 32.19 -49.26 -12.77
C GLN A 7 31.50 -47.91 -12.50
N VAL A 8 31.22 -47.61 -11.23
CA VAL A 8 30.70 -46.30 -10.84
C VAL A 8 31.77 -45.22 -11.04
N SER A 9 33.01 -45.45 -10.60
CA SER A 9 34.12 -44.52 -10.84
C SER A 9 34.37 -44.26 -12.33
N GLU A 10 34.25 -45.28 -13.19
CA GLU A 10 34.34 -45.11 -14.65
C GLU A 10 33.26 -44.19 -15.21
N LEU A 11 32.02 -44.28 -14.68
CA LEU A 11 30.93 -43.38 -15.06
C LEU A 11 31.18 -41.95 -14.58
N TYR A 12 31.66 -41.74 -13.36
CA TYR A 12 32.00 -40.41 -12.85
C TYR A 12 33.10 -39.73 -13.68
N VAL A 13 34.14 -40.49 -14.05
CA VAL A 13 35.22 -39.97 -14.91
C VAL A 13 34.67 -39.60 -16.29
N ALA A 14 33.87 -40.47 -16.92
CA ALA A 14 33.40 -40.25 -18.29
C ALA A 14 32.30 -39.18 -18.39
N ILE A 15 31.36 -39.15 -17.44
CA ILE A 15 30.20 -38.25 -17.47
C ILE A 15 30.54 -36.89 -16.87
N PHE A 16 31.20 -36.85 -15.72
CA PHE A 16 31.38 -35.62 -14.94
C PHE A 16 32.82 -35.11 -14.89
N ASN A 17 33.77 -35.81 -15.52
CA ASN A 17 35.22 -35.53 -15.41
C ASN A 17 35.67 -35.35 -13.95
N ARG A 18 35.12 -36.16 -13.03
CA ARG A 18 35.33 -36.00 -11.58
C ARG A 18 35.62 -37.33 -10.91
N ALA A 19 36.33 -37.31 -9.78
CA ALA A 19 36.40 -38.42 -8.85
C ALA A 19 35.07 -38.60 -8.10
N SER A 20 34.68 -39.85 -7.87
CA SER A 20 33.57 -40.23 -7.00
C SER A 20 34.03 -40.33 -5.54
N GLU A 21 33.36 -39.62 -4.63
CA GLU A 21 33.45 -39.77 -3.18
C GLU A 21 32.74 -41.06 -2.68
N GLY A 22 32.95 -41.41 -1.41
CA GLY A 22 32.49 -42.67 -0.80
C GLY A 22 30.98 -42.85 -0.85
N GLU A 23 30.23 -41.88 -0.33
CA GLU A 23 28.76 -41.91 -0.29
C GLU A 23 28.14 -41.93 -1.70
N GLY A 24 28.57 -41.02 -2.57
CA GLY A 24 28.11 -40.97 -3.95
C GLY A 24 28.41 -42.27 -4.69
N ASN A 25 29.60 -42.84 -4.54
CA ASN A 25 29.94 -44.12 -5.15
C ASN A 25 29.07 -45.26 -4.60
N ALA A 26 28.89 -45.34 -3.28
CA ALA A 26 28.06 -46.35 -2.63
C ALA A 26 26.60 -46.26 -3.06
N PHE A 27 26.05 -45.04 -3.22
CA PHE A 27 24.69 -44.81 -3.69
C PHE A 27 24.46 -45.44 -5.07
N TRP A 28 25.31 -45.16 -6.04
CA TRP A 28 25.14 -45.69 -7.41
C TRP A 28 25.38 -47.20 -7.51
N GLN A 29 26.12 -47.80 -6.57
CA GLN A 29 26.21 -49.27 -6.47
C GLN A 29 24.90 -49.93 -6.01
N THR A 30 23.95 -49.19 -5.43
CA THR A 30 22.67 -49.77 -4.95
C THR A 30 21.67 -50.11 -6.07
N PHE A 31 21.91 -49.62 -7.29
CA PHE A 31 21.08 -49.91 -8.47
C PHE A 31 21.21 -51.41 -8.88
N SER A 32 20.12 -52.00 -9.35
CA SER A 32 19.84 -53.43 -9.19
C SER A 32 20.47 -54.33 -10.26
N ALA A 33 20.45 -55.66 -10.02
CA ALA A 33 21.10 -56.65 -10.86
C ALA A 33 20.57 -56.83 -12.30
N THR A 34 19.53 -56.10 -12.71
CA THR A 34 18.98 -56.04 -14.09
C THR A 34 19.44 -54.83 -14.89
N ASP A 35 20.07 -53.86 -14.24
CA ASP A 35 20.36 -52.55 -14.82
C ASP A 35 21.81 -52.64 -15.36
N ASP A 36 21.97 -52.62 -16.69
CA ASP A 36 23.30 -52.63 -17.32
C ASP A 36 23.96 -51.25 -17.15
N VAL A 37 25.28 -51.13 -17.34
CA VAL A 37 26.02 -49.86 -17.09
C VAL A 37 25.41 -48.71 -17.89
N SER A 38 24.90 -48.97 -19.10
CA SER A 38 24.16 -48.00 -19.92
C SER A 38 22.90 -47.44 -19.25
N GLU A 39 22.15 -48.24 -18.48
CA GLU A 39 20.91 -47.80 -17.83
C GLU A 39 21.21 -46.86 -16.68
N VAL A 40 22.23 -47.17 -15.87
CA VAL A 40 22.67 -46.27 -14.80
C VAL A 40 23.31 -44.99 -15.36
N ALA A 41 24.04 -45.09 -16.47
CA ALA A 41 24.54 -43.90 -17.17
C ALA A 41 23.39 -42.96 -17.62
N ASN A 42 22.30 -43.51 -18.17
CA ASN A 42 21.12 -42.72 -18.53
C ASN A 42 20.45 -42.08 -17.31
N ILE A 43 20.40 -42.78 -16.17
CA ILE A 43 19.87 -42.22 -14.93
C ILE A 43 20.76 -41.08 -14.43
N MET A 44 22.09 -41.24 -14.44
CA MET A 44 23.04 -40.18 -14.08
C MET A 44 22.90 -38.95 -14.97
N LEU A 45 22.79 -39.14 -16.29
CA LEU A 45 22.60 -38.06 -17.26
C LEU A 45 21.25 -37.33 -17.10
N GLY A 46 20.26 -37.95 -16.45
CA GLY A 46 18.96 -37.36 -16.14
C GLY A 46 18.89 -36.62 -14.80
N THR A 47 19.99 -36.56 -14.03
CA THR A 47 20.03 -35.80 -12.77
C THR A 47 20.19 -34.30 -13.05
N THR A 48 19.68 -33.45 -12.16
CA THR A 48 19.85 -31.98 -12.24
C THR A 48 21.33 -31.61 -12.34
N ALA A 49 22.19 -32.24 -11.54
CA ALA A 49 23.64 -32.00 -11.59
C ALA A 49 24.26 -32.32 -12.97
N ALA A 50 23.77 -33.33 -13.71
CA ALA A 50 24.19 -33.57 -15.08
C ALA A 50 23.62 -32.54 -16.05
N GLN A 51 22.38 -32.11 -15.87
CA GLN A 51 21.79 -31.06 -16.69
C GLN A 51 22.55 -29.74 -16.53
N ASP A 52 22.95 -29.39 -15.31
CA ASP A 52 23.75 -28.20 -15.03
C ASP A 52 25.18 -28.34 -15.57
N TYR A 53 25.80 -29.51 -15.38
CA TYR A 53 27.18 -29.74 -15.82
C TYR A 53 27.34 -29.71 -17.35
N PHE A 54 26.39 -30.30 -18.10
CA PHE A 54 26.46 -30.31 -19.56
C PHE A 54 25.75 -29.10 -20.20
N GLY A 55 24.83 -28.44 -19.50
CA GLY A 55 23.97 -27.40 -20.06
C GLY A 55 23.29 -27.86 -21.36
N SER A 56 23.30 -26.99 -22.37
CA SER A 56 22.72 -27.29 -23.69
C SER A 56 23.45 -28.39 -24.47
N ALA A 57 24.64 -28.82 -24.04
CA ALA A 57 25.39 -29.89 -24.73
C ALA A 57 24.67 -31.25 -24.66
N LEU A 58 23.78 -31.46 -23.68
CA LEU A 58 22.95 -32.68 -23.64
C LEU A 58 21.92 -32.74 -24.77
N ASP A 59 21.46 -31.60 -25.28
CA ASP A 59 20.38 -31.53 -26.27
C ASP A 59 20.85 -31.81 -27.71
N ASN A 60 22.18 -31.79 -27.94
CA ASN A 60 22.79 -32.02 -29.24
C ASN A 60 23.70 -33.26 -29.21
N ASP A 61 23.44 -34.21 -30.11
CA ASP A 61 24.22 -35.44 -30.21
C ASP A 61 25.71 -35.21 -30.51
N GLN A 62 26.07 -34.15 -31.24
CA GLN A 62 27.45 -33.78 -31.52
C GLN A 62 28.13 -33.24 -30.25
N ASP A 63 27.52 -32.25 -29.61
CA ASP A 63 28.08 -31.57 -28.44
C ASP A 63 28.18 -32.54 -27.24
N PHE A 64 27.18 -33.41 -27.06
CA PHE A 64 27.21 -34.47 -26.05
C PHE A 64 28.40 -35.43 -26.25
N VAL A 65 28.61 -35.91 -27.48
CA VAL A 65 29.72 -36.83 -27.76
C VAL A 65 31.06 -36.13 -27.59
N GLU A 66 31.20 -34.88 -28.05
CA GLU A 66 32.41 -34.09 -27.83
C GLU A 66 32.74 -33.93 -26.35
N TRP A 67 31.73 -33.67 -25.51
CA TRP A 67 31.89 -33.53 -24.07
C TRP A 67 32.33 -34.82 -23.38
N ILE A 68 31.66 -35.94 -23.66
CA ILE A 68 32.06 -37.26 -23.13
C ILE A 68 33.45 -37.65 -23.62
N TYR A 69 33.80 -37.32 -24.87
CA TYR A 69 35.10 -37.61 -25.46
C TYR A 69 36.22 -36.78 -24.80
N GLN A 70 35.94 -35.51 -24.50
CA GLN A 70 36.84 -34.64 -23.76
C GLN A 70 37.04 -35.14 -22.32
N ASN A 71 35.98 -35.50 -21.61
CA ASN A 71 36.08 -36.06 -20.25
C ASN A 71 36.87 -37.37 -20.20
N THR A 72 36.60 -38.28 -21.15
CA THR A 72 37.16 -39.64 -21.13
C THR A 72 38.59 -39.68 -21.69
N PHE A 73 38.87 -38.97 -22.77
CA PHE A 73 40.13 -39.08 -23.53
C PHE A 73 40.96 -37.80 -23.56
N ASN A 74 40.44 -36.68 -23.02
CA ASN A 74 41.07 -35.36 -23.07
C ASN A 74 41.43 -34.93 -24.51
N LYS A 75 40.47 -35.12 -25.43
CA LYS A 75 40.60 -34.82 -26.85
C LYS A 75 39.38 -34.06 -27.36
N THR A 76 39.65 -33.03 -28.15
CA THR A 76 38.63 -32.25 -28.84
C THR A 76 38.40 -32.77 -30.26
N ILE A 77 37.41 -32.23 -30.97
CA ILE A 77 37.19 -32.54 -32.40
C ILE A 77 38.37 -32.19 -33.30
N ALA A 78 39.24 -31.25 -32.87
CA ALA A 78 40.47 -30.94 -33.61
C ALA A 78 41.51 -32.08 -33.49
N ASP A 79 41.51 -32.81 -32.38
CA ASP A 79 42.48 -33.86 -32.07
C ASP A 79 42.11 -35.20 -32.70
N ASP A 80 40.81 -35.53 -32.76
CA ASP A 80 40.32 -36.81 -33.30
C ASP A 80 38.96 -36.69 -34.02
N PRO A 81 38.89 -35.96 -35.15
CA PRO A 81 37.62 -35.70 -35.85
C PRO A 81 36.97 -36.99 -36.36
N ASP A 82 37.76 -37.98 -36.77
CA ASP A 82 37.26 -39.27 -37.26
C ASP A 82 36.70 -40.13 -36.11
N GLY A 83 37.32 -40.07 -34.92
CA GLY A 83 36.86 -40.76 -33.72
C GLY A 83 35.54 -40.20 -33.18
N ILE A 84 35.42 -38.87 -33.08
CA ILE A 84 34.17 -38.22 -32.65
C ILE A 84 33.04 -38.49 -33.64
N ALA A 85 33.31 -38.36 -34.96
CA ALA A 85 32.31 -38.68 -35.98
C ALA A 85 31.83 -40.14 -35.92
N PHE A 86 32.72 -41.08 -35.56
CA PHE A 86 32.34 -42.48 -35.34
C PHE A 86 31.36 -42.64 -34.17
N TRP A 87 31.62 -41.99 -33.02
CA TRP A 87 30.77 -42.11 -31.84
C TRP A 87 29.42 -41.38 -31.97
N VAL A 88 29.38 -40.25 -32.68
CA VAL A 88 28.12 -39.59 -33.06
C VAL A 88 27.28 -40.51 -33.95
N GLN A 89 27.90 -41.22 -34.89
CA GLN A 89 27.21 -42.21 -35.71
C GLN A 89 26.72 -43.41 -34.89
N GLU A 90 27.53 -43.92 -33.95
CA GLU A 90 27.10 -44.99 -33.03
C GLU A 90 25.93 -44.55 -32.14
N LEU A 91 25.88 -43.29 -31.69
CA LEU A 91 24.73 -42.74 -30.95
C LEU A 91 23.46 -42.76 -31.80
N ALA A 92 23.55 -42.30 -33.06
CA ALA A 92 22.44 -42.34 -33.99
C ALA A 92 21.98 -43.78 -34.30
N ASP A 93 22.92 -44.71 -34.48
CA ASP A 93 22.64 -46.11 -34.81
C ASP A 93 22.01 -46.87 -33.63
N ASN A 94 22.27 -46.45 -32.38
CA ASN A 94 21.64 -46.96 -31.17
C ASN A 94 20.34 -46.22 -30.79
N GLY A 95 19.78 -45.41 -31.69
CA GLY A 95 18.48 -44.74 -31.48
C GLY A 95 18.53 -43.58 -30.49
N GLY A 96 19.71 -42.96 -30.29
CA GLY A 96 19.90 -41.83 -29.37
C GLY A 96 20.13 -42.23 -27.91
N ASP A 97 20.41 -43.50 -27.63
CA ASP A 97 20.71 -43.98 -26.28
C ASP A 97 22.11 -43.51 -25.82
N ARG A 98 22.13 -42.37 -25.13
CA ARG A 98 23.35 -41.71 -24.63
C ARG A 98 24.10 -42.60 -23.63
N GLY A 99 23.39 -43.26 -22.71
CA GLY A 99 24.00 -44.17 -21.75
C GLY A 99 24.67 -45.37 -22.40
N ALA A 100 24.08 -45.94 -23.47
CA ALA A 100 24.70 -47.03 -24.23
C ALA A 100 26.01 -46.60 -24.92
N VAL A 101 26.07 -45.36 -25.42
CA VAL A 101 27.30 -44.81 -26.02
C VAL A 101 28.36 -44.53 -24.97
N VAL A 102 28.01 -43.98 -23.80
CA VAL A 102 28.94 -43.80 -22.68
C VAL A 102 29.56 -45.13 -22.26
N GLU A 103 28.75 -46.18 -22.08
CA GLU A 103 29.27 -47.51 -21.76
C GLU A 103 30.21 -48.04 -22.84
N ALA A 104 29.86 -47.87 -24.12
CA ALA A 104 30.69 -48.32 -25.23
C ALA A 104 32.02 -47.57 -25.32
N ILE A 105 32.02 -46.26 -25.04
CA ILE A 105 33.23 -45.41 -24.97
C ILE A 105 34.13 -45.86 -23.81
N ILE A 106 33.58 -46.08 -22.62
CA ILE A 106 34.31 -46.60 -21.46
C ILE A 106 34.91 -47.98 -21.77
N PHE A 107 34.12 -48.85 -22.41
CA PHE A 107 34.60 -50.17 -22.82
C PHE A 107 35.77 -50.05 -23.81
N ALA A 108 35.68 -49.17 -24.81
CA ALA A 108 36.72 -48.90 -25.78
C ALA A 108 37.99 -48.31 -25.13
N ALA A 109 37.83 -47.42 -24.15
CA ALA A 109 38.91 -46.78 -23.40
C ALA A 109 39.82 -47.79 -22.68
N LYS A 110 39.31 -48.99 -22.38
CA LYS A 110 40.03 -50.05 -21.67
C LYS A 110 40.60 -51.16 -22.57
N GLN A 111 40.35 -51.11 -23.88
CA GLN A 111 40.81 -52.19 -24.78
C GLN A 111 42.31 -52.10 -25.07
N PRO A 112 43.07 -53.20 -24.99
CA PRO A 112 44.51 -53.19 -25.26
C PRO A 112 44.89 -52.70 -26.67
N GLU A 113 43.97 -52.81 -27.64
CA GLU A 113 44.16 -52.31 -29.01
C GLU A 113 44.22 -50.79 -29.08
N ASN A 114 43.67 -50.09 -28.08
CA ASN A 114 43.61 -48.63 -27.98
C ASN A 114 44.67 -48.06 -27.01
N ALA A 115 45.68 -48.86 -26.64
CA ALA A 115 46.72 -48.44 -25.71
C ALA A 115 47.49 -47.21 -26.20
N GLY A 116 47.70 -46.26 -25.29
CA GLY A 116 48.35 -44.97 -25.52
C GLY A 116 47.94 -43.95 -24.46
N PRO A 117 48.43 -42.70 -24.56
CA PRO A 117 48.26 -41.68 -23.52
C PRO A 117 46.81 -41.46 -23.05
N ALA A 118 45.84 -41.43 -23.98
CA ALA A 118 44.43 -41.24 -23.63
C ALA A 118 43.83 -42.41 -22.82
N GLN A 119 44.26 -43.65 -23.08
CA GLN A 119 43.87 -44.81 -22.27
C GLN A 119 44.54 -44.76 -20.89
N ASP A 120 45.83 -44.44 -20.85
CA ASP A 120 46.60 -44.39 -19.60
C ASP A 120 46.03 -43.30 -18.67
N GLN A 121 45.69 -42.13 -19.21
CA GLN A 121 45.03 -41.05 -18.45
C GLN A 121 43.65 -41.48 -17.91
N PHE A 122 42.80 -42.11 -18.72
CA PHE A 122 41.50 -42.60 -18.26
C PHE A 122 41.65 -43.60 -17.11
N LEU A 123 42.57 -44.56 -17.24
CA LEU A 123 42.84 -45.56 -16.20
C LEU A 123 43.40 -44.93 -14.92
N ASN A 124 44.25 -43.91 -15.04
CA ASN A 124 44.78 -43.15 -13.91
C ASN A 124 43.68 -42.38 -13.19
N ARG A 125 42.80 -41.68 -13.91
CA ARG A 125 41.62 -40.99 -13.35
C ARG A 125 40.69 -41.96 -12.63
N VAL A 126 40.43 -43.13 -13.22
CA VAL A 126 39.64 -44.19 -12.57
C VAL A 126 40.34 -44.69 -11.30
N ALA A 127 41.66 -44.83 -11.29
CA ALA A 127 42.41 -45.25 -10.09
C ALA A 127 42.29 -44.21 -8.95
N VAL A 128 42.44 -42.92 -9.26
CA VAL A 128 42.25 -41.82 -8.30
C VAL A 128 40.81 -41.77 -7.81
N SER A 129 39.82 -41.91 -8.69
CA SER A 129 38.41 -41.97 -8.30
C SER A 129 38.07 -43.17 -7.40
N ASN A 130 38.70 -44.34 -7.59
CA ASN A 130 38.53 -45.47 -6.67
C ASN A 130 39.19 -45.19 -5.31
N TYR A 131 40.28 -44.42 -5.30
CA TYR A 131 40.97 -44.03 -4.07
C TYR A 131 40.13 -43.01 -3.28
N ALA A 132 39.57 -42.00 -3.94
CA ALA A 132 38.62 -41.06 -3.34
C ALA A 132 37.43 -41.78 -2.72
N ALA A 133 36.77 -42.68 -3.46
CA ALA A 133 35.65 -43.46 -2.94
C ALA A 133 36.00 -44.41 -1.76
N GLN A 134 37.28 -44.60 -1.43
CA GLN A 134 37.72 -45.43 -0.30
C GLN A 134 38.21 -44.62 0.90
N ASN A 135 38.69 -43.39 0.68
CA ASN A 135 39.37 -42.60 1.71
C ASN A 135 38.68 -41.27 2.00
N LEU A 136 37.76 -40.83 1.13
CA LEU A 136 36.93 -39.64 1.31
C LEU A 136 35.47 -40.10 1.41
N ASP A 137 34.95 -40.21 2.64
CA ASP A 137 33.62 -40.78 2.90
C ASP A 137 32.52 -39.88 2.32
N GLU A 138 32.50 -38.60 2.69
CA GLU A 138 31.51 -37.59 2.23
C GLU A 138 32.06 -36.68 1.13
N ALA A 139 31.18 -35.99 0.41
CA ALA A 139 31.60 -35.03 -0.60
C ALA A 139 32.19 -33.76 0.06
N PRO A 140 33.27 -33.17 -0.47
CA PRO A 140 33.81 -31.91 0.04
C PRO A 140 32.83 -30.75 -0.23
N ALA A 141 32.94 -29.68 0.56
CA ALA A 141 32.10 -28.47 0.42
C ALA A 141 32.19 -27.87 -0.99
N ASP A 142 33.39 -27.87 -1.58
CA ASP A 142 33.60 -27.55 -2.99
C ASP A 142 33.75 -28.82 -3.82
N LEU A 143 32.70 -29.14 -4.59
CA LEU A 143 32.69 -30.26 -5.54
C LEU A 143 33.67 -30.08 -6.73
N GLY A 144 34.16 -28.86 -6.97
CA GLY A 144 35.21 -28.53 -7.94
C GLY A 144 36.52 -29.25 -7.64
N SER A 145 36.88 -29.36 -6.36
CA SER A 145 38.12 -29.98 -5.88
C SER A 145 38.32 -31.45 -6.30
N LEU A 146 37.25 -32.14 -6.70
CA LEU A 146 37.30 -33.51 -7.18
C LEU A 146 37.39 -33.61 -8.72
N ARG A 147 37.32 -32.50 -9.46
CA ARG A 147 37.34 -32.46 -10.93
C ARG A 147 38.75 -32.71 -11.45
N PHE A 148 38.86 -33.51 -12.52
CA PHE A 148 40.13 -33.85 -13.14
C PHE A 148 40.65 -32.73 -14.06
N ASP A 149 40.84 -31.54 -13.50
CA ASP A 149 41.39 -30.34 -14.12
C ASP A 149 42.63 -29.87 -13.32
N ASP A 150 42.81 -28.56 -13.10
CA ASP A 150 43.99 -28.01 -12.43
C ASP A 150 44.01 -28.33 -10.92
N GLU A 151 42.85 -28.58 -10.30
CA GLU A 151 42.74 -28.86 -8.85
C GLU A 151 43.03 -30.32 -8.51
N LEU A 152 42.59 -31.26 -9.35
CA LEU A 152 42.94 -32.69 -9.24
C LEU A 152 43.57 -33.19 -10.55
N MET A 153 44.74 -32.64 -10.89
CA MET A 153 45.40 -32.92 -12.16
C MET A 153 45.86 -34.37 -12.28
N VAL A 154 45.20 -35.13 -13.17
CA VAL A 154 45.55 -36.52 -13.50
C VAL A 154 45.80 -36.67 -14.99
N SER A 155 47.01 -37.07 -15.35
CA SER A 155 47.50 -37.25 -16.72
C SER A 155 47.88 -38.71 -17.03
N ASP A 156 48.47 -38.97 -18.20
CA ASP A 156 49.04 -40.28 -18.55
C ASP A 156 50.32 -40.65 -17.78
N ASP A 157 50.90 -39.73 -17.00
CA ASP A 157 52.03 -40.00 -16.11
C ASP A 157 51.56 -40.52 -14.74
N ASP A 158 51.97 -41.75 -14.38
CA ASP A 158 51.72 -42.37 -13.06
C ASP A 158 52.09 -41.47 -11.88
N ALA A 159 53.05 -40.54 -12.03
CA ALA A 159 53.42 -39.61 -10.96
C ALA A 159 52.28 -38.67 -10.56
N THR A 160 51.38 -38.34 -11.49
CA THR A 160 50.21 -37.49 -11.22
C THR A 160 49.15 -38.21 -10.39
N VAL A 161 49.09 -39.55 -10.44
CA VAL A 161 48.20 -40.34 -9.58
C VAL A 161 48.60 -40.21 -8.11
N THR A 162 49.90 -40.25 -7.80
CA THR A 162 50.36 -40.09 -6.41
C THR A 162 50.06 -38.69 -5.89
N ALA A 163 50.31 -37.65 -6.68
CA ALA A 163 49.99 -36.28 -6.28
C ALA A 163 48.48 -36.08 -6.04
N ALA A 164 47.63 -36.62 -6.93
CA ALA A 164 46.19 -36.56 -6.76
C ALA A 164 45.70 -37.38 -5.56
N GLN A 165 46.33 -38.51 -5.25
CA GLN A 165 46.03 -39.27 -4.02
C GLN A 165 46.39 -38.49 -2.75
N ASP A 166 47.54 -37.80 -2.75
CA ASP A 166 47.93 -36.92 -1.64
C ASP A 166 46.90 -35.76 -1.49
N SER A 167 46.42 -35.16 -2.59
CA SER A 167 45.34 -34.15 -2.54
C SER A 167 44.02 -34.70 -2.02
N ILE A 168 43.67 -35.95 -2.35
CA ILE A 168 42.49 -36.62 -1.78
C ILE A 168 42.68 -36.90 -0.28
N ASP A 169 43.88 -37.27 0.15
CA ASP A 169 44.18 -37.45 1.58
C ASP A 169 44.11 -36.10 2.32
N ASP A 170 44.61 -35.01 1.73
CA ASP A 170 44.48 -33.66 2.28
C ASP A 170 42.99 -33.26 2.40
N LEU A 171 42.17 -33.53 1.38
CA LEU A 171 40.71 -33.32 1.43
C LEU A 171 39.98 -34.21 2.45
N ALA A 172 40.54 -35.38 2.77
CA ALA A 172 40.01 -36.27 3.80
C ALA A 172 40.50 -35.91 5.22
N ASP A 173 41.62 -35.19 5.32
CA ASP A 173 42.20 -34.65 6.57
C ASP A 173 41.73 -33.22 6.88
N GLU A 174 41.16 -32.50 5.91
CA GLU A 174 40.30 -31.35 6.18
C GLU A 174 39.06 -31.89 6.91
N GLU A 175 39.03 -31.75 8.24
CA GLU A 175 37.81 -31.98 9.01
C GLU A 175 36.74 -31.13 8.33
N PRO A 176 35.72 -31.74 7.69
CA PRO A 176 34.60 -30.96 7.22
C PRO A 176 34.06 -30.23 8.45
N VAL A 177 33.88 -28.92 8.32
CA VAL A 177 33.02 -28.19 9.25
C VAL A 177 31.68 -28.89 9.14
N ASP A 178 31.35 -29.74 10.11
CA ASP A 178 30.03 -30.33 10.22
C ASP A 178 29.18 -29.28 10.95
N PRO A 179 28.33 -28.50 10.25
CA PRO A 179 27.36 -27.63 10.92
C PRO A 179 26.38 -28.41 11.82
N GLY A 180 26.46 -29.74 11.86
CA GLY A 180 25.71 -30.65 12.72
C GLY A 180 26.48 -31.26 13.90
N VAL A 181 27.78 -31.00 14.12
CA VAL A 181 28.42 -31.32 15.42
C VAL A 181 28.12 -30.16 16.38
N PRO A 182 27.29 -30.37 17.42
CA PRO A 182 27.06 -29.32 18.42
C PRO A 182 28.40 -29.00 19.10
N GLY A 183 28.68 -27.71 19.31
CA GLY A 183 29.81 -27.32 20.15
C GLY A 183 29.62 -27.72 21.61
N ASP A 184 30.64 -27.46 22.42
CA ASP A 184 30.65 -27.78 23.84
C ASP A 184 29.76 -26.80 24.63
N GLU A 185 29.04 -27.34 25.62
CA GLU A 185 28.27 -26.55 26.59
C GLU A 185 29.10 -26.34 27.87
N PHE A 186 29.35 -25.08 28.23
CA PHE A 186 30.11 -24.66 29.40
C PHE A 186 29.19 -24.02 30.45
N LEU A 187 28.92 -24.76 31.52
CA LEU A 187 28.17 -24.25 32.67
C LEU A 187 29.07 -23.43 33.62
N LEU A 188 28.78 -22.15 33.80
CA LEU A 188 29.47 -21.27 34.74
C LEU A 188 29.07 -21.54 36.20
N THR A 189 29.92 -21.09 37.13
CA THR A 189 29.76 -21.32 38.56
C THR A 189 29.79 -19.99 39.31
N SER A 190 29.38 -19.97 40.59
CA SER A 190 29.58 -18.79 41.46
C SER A 190 31.06 -18.52 41.83
N GLY A 191 31.99 -19.13 41.09
CA GLY A 191 33.43 -19.09 41.30
C GLY A 191 34.13 -18.10 40.37
N THR A 192 35.38 -18.39 40.04
CA THR A 192 36.06 -17.72 38.93
C THR A 192 36.26 -18.77 37.85
N ASP A 193 35.61 -18.55 36.72
CA ASP A 193 35.57 -19.44 35.59
C ASP A 193 36.54 -18.98 34.49
N ARG A 194 37.15 -19.98 33.85
CA ARG A 194 38.19 -19.82 32.82
C ARG A 194 38.02 -20.91 31.79
N PHE A 195 37.22 -20.64 30.78
CA PHE A 195 36.92 -21.58 29.71
C PHE A 195 37.52 -21.11 28.39
N THR A 196 37.82 -22.08 27.54
CA THR A 196 38.24 -21.88 26.15
C THR A 196 37.47 -22.91 25.35
N GLY A 197 36.74 -22.43 24.36
CA GLY A 197 35.92 -23.22 23.48
C GLY A 197 36.70 -23.94 22.39
N THR A 198 35.96 -24.46 21.43
CA THR A 198 36.36 -25.39 20.39
C THR A 198 36.44 -24.66 19.04
N ALA A 199 36.25 -25.39 17.94
CA ALA A 199 36.14 -24.80 16.61
C ALA A 199 34.70 -24.84 16.07
N ASN A 200 33.77 -25.36 16.88
CA ASN A 200 32.35 -25.46 16.60
C ASN A 200 31.61 -24.43 17.45
N ASN A 201 30.32 -24.22 17.17
CA ASN A 201 29.48 -23.27 17.90
C ASN A 201 29.23 -23.72 19.35
N ASP A 202 29.99 -23.15 20.30
CA ASP A 202 29.89 -23.48 21.72
C ASP A 202 28.84 -22.63 22.45
N PHE A 203 28.35 -23.15 23.57
CA PHE A 203 27.33 -22.49 24.40
C PHE A 203 27.83 -22.30 25.84
N PHE A 204 27.92 -21.06 26.31
CA PHE A 204 28.26 -20.71 27.69
C PHE A 204 26.98 -20.39 28.47
N ASP A 205 26.58 -21.28 29.37
CA ASP A 205 25.39 -21.13 30.21
C ASP A 205 25.76 -20.58 31.59
N ALA A 206 25.23 -19.42 31.95
CA ALA A 206 25.51 -18.73 33.20
C ALA A 206 24.23 -18.44 34.02
N PRO A 207 23.62 -19.47 34.63
CA PRO A 207 22.41 -19.30 35.43
C PRO A 207 22.69 -18.68 36.80
N ILE A 208 21.67 -18.20 37.50
CA ILE A 208 21.77 -17.77 38.89
C ILE A 208 22.09 -18.97 39.79
N MET A 209 23.12 -18.81 40.61
CA MET A 209 23.63 -19.87 41.48
C MET A 209 23.48 -19.52 42.96
N GLN A 210 23.20 -20.53 43.79
CA GLN A 210 23.24 -20.34 45.24
C GLN A 210 24.69 -20.22 45.72
N ASN A 211 25.01 -19.12 46.40
CA ASN A 211 26.32 -18.90 47.00
C ASN A 211 26.58 -19.94 48.11
N PRO A 212 27.56 -20.84 47.95
CA PRO A 212 27.79 -21.95 48.89
C PRO A 212 28.34 -21.51 50.26
N PHE A 213 28.80 -20.26 50.40
CA PHE A 213 29.33 -19.70 51.65
C PHE A 213 28.32 -18.83 52.41
N ALA A 214 27.48 -18.07 51.71
CA ALA A 214 26.57 -17.08 52.29
C ALA A 214 25.09 -17.48 52.30
N GLY A 215 24.69 -18.47 51.48
CA GLY A 215 23.32 -19.01 51.44
C GLY A 215 22.29 -18.17 50.66
N GLY A 216 22.70 -17.04 50.06
CA GLY A 216 21.91 -16.25 49.11
C GLY A 216 22.14 -16.68 47.65
N VAL A 217 21.49 -16.00 46.70
CA VAL A 217 21.74 -16.13 45.25
C VAL A 217 22.89 -15.22 44.81
N SER A 218 23.57 -15.57 43.73
CA SER A 218 24.66 -14.81 43.11
C SER A 218 24.76 -15.15 41.63
N ASN A 219 25.16 -14.19 40.81
CA ASN A 219 25.49 -14.42 39.41
C ASN A 219 26.59 -15.48 39.30
N SER A 220 26.50 -16.33 38.27
CA SER A 220 27.59 -17.22 37.86
C SER A 220 28.51 -16.55 36.84
N LEU A 221 28.00 -15.57 36.07
CA LEU A 221 28.81 -14.62 35.32
C LEU A 221 29.17 -13.42 36.22
N SER A 222 30.46 -13.17 36.40
CA SER A 222 31.00 -12.16 37.31
C SER A 222 32.15 -11.40 36.67
N THR A 223 32.54 -10.29 37.31
CA THR A 223 33.72 -9.51 36.93
C THR A 223 35.04 -10.31 36.99
N ALA A 224 35.06 -11.49 37.63
CA ALA A 224 36.25 -12.32 37.75
C ALA A 224 36.48 -13.25 36.53
N ASP A 225 35.45 -13.47 35.71
CA ASP A 225 35.42 -14.54 34.72
C ASP A 225 36.16 -14.20 33.43
N ARG A 226 36.64 -15.25 32.77
CA ARG A 226 37.37 -15.16 31.50
C ARG A 226 36.92 -16.27 30.57
N LEU A 227 36.21 -15.90 29.52
CA LEU A 227 35.67 -16.82 28.53
C LEU A 227 36.32 -16.53 27.18
N ASP A 228 36.55 -17.57 26.40
CA ASP A 228 37.12 -17.52 25.05
C ASP A 228 36.35 -18.56 24.25
N GLY A 229 35.55 -18.18 23.25
CA GLY A 229 34.73 -19.15 22.49
C GLY A 229 35.55 -19.95 21.47
N GLY A 230 36.71 -19.44 21.05
CA GLY A 230 37.55 -20.13 20.07
C GLY A 230 37.16 -19.76 18.64
N ALA A 231 36.77 -20.75 17.84
CA ALA A 231 36.26 -20.55 16.48
C ALA A 231 34.87 -21.17 16.37
N GLY A 232 34.10 -20.75 15.38
CA GLY A 232 32.66 -21.02 15.33
C GLY A 232 31.88 -19.74 15.65
N THR A 233 30.57 -19.86 15.80
CA THR A 233 29.69 -18.80 16.32
C THR A 233 29.32 -19.20 17.75
N ASP A 234 29.93 -18.54 18.72
CA ASP A 234 29.81 -18.90 20.12
C ASP A 234 28.78 -18.02 20.85
N THR A 235 27.99 -18.63 21.73
CA THR A 235 26.88 -17.96 22.43
C THR A 235 27.11 -17.96 23.94
N LEU A 236 26.91 -16.82 24.60
CA LEU A 236 26.83 -16.67 26.05
C LEU A 236 25.41 -16.29 26.46
N TYR A 237 24.79 -17.09 27.32
CA TYR A 237 23.53 -16.77 27.99
C TYR A 237 23.79 -16.57 29.49
N ALA A 238 23.33 -15.45 30.06
CA ALA A 238 23.51 -15.21 31.50
C ALA A 238 22.28 -14.62 32.19
N GLU A 239 21.88 -15.27 33.28
CA GLU A 239 20.89 -14.74 34.23
C GLU A 239 21.61 -13.81 35.23
N LEU A 240 21.15 -12.56 35.32
CA LEU A 240 21.84 -11.51 36.07
C LEU A 240 20.94 -10.83 37.10
N VAL A 241 21.54 -10.59 38.26
CA VAL A 241 21.13 -9.55 39.21
C VAL A 241 22.31 -8.59 39.43
N SER A 242 22.11 -7.50 40.17
CA SER A 242 23.20 -6.60 40.60
C SER A 242 24.39 -7.36 41.23
N GLU A 243 25.63 -7.06 40.81
CA GLU A 243 26.83 -7.73 41.35
C GLU A 243 27.20 -7.17 42.74
N PHE A 244 27.22 -8.03 43.76
CA PHE A 244 27.55 -7.62 45.14
C PHE A 244 29.04 -7.77 45.47
N VAL A 245 29.64 -6.72 46.03
CA VAL A 245 31.02 -6.79 46.55
C VAL A 245 31.04 -7.47 47.93
N GLY A 246 31.37 -8.77 47.94
CA GLY A 246 31.56 -9.54 49.19
C GLY A 246 30.28 -10.20 49.70
N THR A 247 29.83 -9.87 50.92
CA THR A 247 28.57 -10.39 51.50
C THR A 247 27.63 -9.27 51.95
N ASP A 248 27.89 -8.05 51.52
CA ASP A 248 27.16 -6.85 51.92
C ASP A 248 26.31 -6.37 50.74
N THR A 249 25.00 -6.28 50.95
CA THR A 249 24.04 -5.83 49.94
C THR A 249 24.07 -4.30 49.73
N SER A 250 24.94 -3.57 50.44
CA SER A 250 25.09 -2.12 50.32
C SER A 250 26.22 -1.65 49.39
N THR A 251 26.98 -2.59 48.81
CA THR A 251 28.04 -2.31 47.85
C THR A 251 27.83 -3.13 46.59
N ILE A 252 27.26 -2.49 45.58
CA ILE A 252 26.99 -3.04 44.25
C ILE A 252 28.09 -2.54 43.29
N THR A 253 28.46 -3.36 42.32
CA THR A 253 29.33 -3.04 41.19
C THR A 253 28.66 -3.55 39.91
N ASP A 254 29.10 -3.08 38.76
CA ASP A 254 28.61 -3.53 37.46
C ASP A 254 29.21 -4.91 37.12
N VAL A 255 28.48 -5.72 36.36
CA VAL A 255 28.94 -7.02 35.89
C VAL A 255 29.92 -6.80 34.72
N GLN A 256 31.22 -7.07 34.93
CA GLN A 256 32.26 -6.78 33.93
C GLN A 256 33.10 -8.03 33.56
N PRO A 257 32.54 -9.00 32.82
CA PRO A 257 33.26 -10.21 32.40
C PRO A 257 34.35 -9.88 31.38
N ARG A 258 35.20 -10.86 31.06
CA ARG A 258 36.17 -10.78 29.96
C ARG A 258 35.89 -11.87 28.95
N THR A 259 35.40 -11.51 27.79
CA THR A 259 35.10 -12.46 26.71
C THR A 259 35.95 -12.16 25.48
N THR A 260 36.24 -13.18 24.69
CA THR A 260 36.93 -13.07 23.39
C THR A 260 36.36 -14.15 22.48
N SER A 261 36.13 -13.85 21.21
CA SER A 261 35.50 -14.79 20.26
C SER A 261 34.19 -15.37 20.83
N ILE A 262 33.33 -14.50 21.35
CA ILE A 262 31.95 -14.85 21.69
C ILE A 262 31.09 -13.86 20.93
N GLU A 263 30.50 -14.33 19.84
CA GLU A 263 29.80 -13.50 18.86
C GLU A 263 28.39 -13.15 19.33
N ILE A 264 27.74 -14.01 20.14
CA ILE A 264 26.37 -13.79 20.64
C ILE A 264 26.37 -13.71 22.17
N ALA A 265 25.83 -12.64 22.75
CA ALA A 265 25.70 -12.45 24.20
C ALA A 265 24.29 -12.03 24.61
N GLU A 266 23.58 -12.88 25.33
CA GLU A 266 22.21 -12.69 25.77
C GLU A 266 22.14 -12.60 27.30
N PHE A 267 21.42 -11.60 27.81
CA PHE A 267 21.30 -11.33 29.23
C PHE A 267 19.85 -11.33 29.68
N GLU A 268 19.55 -12.14 30.70
CA GLU A 268 18.27 -12.14 31.42
C GLU A 268 18.43 -11.31 32.70
N ALA A 269 17.93 -10.08 32.70
CA ALA A 269 17.89 -9.23 33.89
C ALA A 269 16.68 -9.63 34.76
N LEU A 270 16.94 -10.08 35.98
CA LEU A 270 15.91 -10.51 36.91
C LEU A 270 15.45 -9.36 37.81
N ASP A 271 14.14 -9.19 37.94
CA ASP A 271 13.57 -8.23 38.88
C ASP A 271 13.90 -8.59 40.35
N MET A 272 14.17 -7.56 41.15
CA MET A 272 14.47 -7.65 42.57
C MET A 272 13.45 -6.89 43.41
N SER A 273 12.50 -7.62 44.01
CA SER A 273 11.51 -7.06 44.96
C SER A 273 12.14 -6.12 46.03
N GLY A 274 11.91 -4.80 45.89
CA GLY A 274 12.44 -3.77 46.79
C GLY A 274 11.95 -2.36 46.42
N GLU A 275 11.91 -1.44 47.38
CA GLU A 275 11.60 -0.03 47.07
C GLU A 275 12.81 0.65 46.40
N GLY A 276 12.90 0.50 45.08
CA GLY A 276 13.87 1.13 44.19
C GLY A 276 14.00 0.31 42.90
N GLU A 277 13.78 0.98 41.76
CA GLU A 277 14.13 0.49 40.40
C GLU A 277 15.58 -0.02 40.44
N ASN A 278 15.80 -1.33 40.34
CA ASN A 278 17.14 -1.91 40.37
C ASN A 278 17.53 -2.35 38.96
N THR A 279 18.01 -1.41 38.17
CA THR A 279 18.57 -1.68 36.85
C THR A 279 19.83 -2.55 36.95
N VAL A 280 19.90 -3.62 36.15
CA VAL A 280 21.08 -4.46 36.01
C VAL A 280 22.02 -3.81 35.02
N VAL A 281 23.29 -3.61 35.41
CA VAL A 281 24.31 -2.97 34.55
C VAL A 281 25.40 -3.97 34.18
N VAL A 282 25.64 -4.12 32.87
CA VAL A 282 26.75 -4.89 32.28
C VAL A 282 27.75 -3.94 31.64
N ASP A 283 29.00 -3.98 32.11
CA ASP A 283 30.11 -3.22 31.50
C ASP A 283 30.82 -4.10 30.46
N ALA A 284 30.52 -3.84 29.18
CA ALA A 284 30.98 -4.59 28.03
C ALA A 284 32.39 -4.17 27.53
N SER A 285 33.09 -3.26 28.22
CA SER A 285 34.42 -2.75 27.81
C SER A 285 35.52 -3.81 27.61
N LYS A 286 35.27 -5.06 28.03
CA LYS A 286 36.20 -6.20 27.88
C LYS A 286 35.57 -7.40 27.20
N MET A 287 34.49 -7.20 26.45
CA MET A 287 33.87 -8.19 25.59
C MET A 287 34.32 -7.93 24.14
N LEU A 288 35.18 -8.80 23.61
CA LEU A 288 35.78 -8.63 22.28
C LEU A 288 35.18 -9.63 21.30
N GLY A 289 34.88 -9.19 20.07
CA GLY A 289 34.32 -10.06 19.03
C GLY A 289 32.80 -10.21 19.04
N VAL A 290 32.10 -9.46 19.89
CA VAL A 290 30.63 -9.50 19.99
C VAL A 290 30.00 -8.98 18.71
N GLN A 291 29.06 -9.72 18.12
CA GLN A 291 28.28 -9.32 16.95
C GLN A 291 26.83 -9.04 17.34
N LYS A 292 26.24 -9.92 18.16
CA LYS A 292 24.88 -9.78 18.70
C LYS A 292 24.91 -9.67 20.22
N ILE A 293 24.21 -8.68 20.78
CA ILE A 293 24.12 -8.50 22.23
C ILE A 293 22.80 -7.87 22.66
N GLY A 294 22.22 -8.33 23.76
CA GLY A 294 20.98 -7.70 24.23
C GLY A 294 20.27 -8.41 25.37
N SER A 295 19.00 -8.08 25.52
CA SER A 295 18.11 -8.58 26.57
C SER A 295 17.37 -9.82 26.08
N ALA A 296 17.30 -10.88 26.90
CA ALA A 296 16.55 -12.09 26.61
C ALA A 296 15.83 -12.58 27.88
N TYR A 297 14.52 -12.78 27.80
CA TYR A 297 13.63 -13.22 28.89
C TYR A 297 13.66 -12.35 30.16
N SER A 298 14.14 -11.11 30.04
CA SER A 298 14.30 -10.20 31.19
C SER A 298 12.96 -9.77 31.78
N ASP A 299 12.86 -9.87 33.10
CA ASP A 299 11.77 -9.32 33.93
C ASP A 299 12.12 -7.91 34.45
N GLY A 300 13.39 -7.53 34.51
CA GLY A 300 13.85 -6.22 34.97
C GLY A 300 14.63 -5.44 33.92
N ASP A 301 14.96 -4.18 34.24
CA ASP A 301 15.70 -3.29 33.33
C ASP A 301 17.16 -3.72 33.14
N LEU A 302 17.64 -3.64 31.90
CA LEU A 302 19.01 -3.92 31.51
C LEU A 302 19.69 -2.68 30.89
N VAL A 303 20.86 -2.34 31.43
CA VAL A 303 21.80 -1.39 30.81
C VAL A 303 23.08 -2.12 30.44
N ILE A 304 23.45 -2.06 29.16
CA ILE A 304 24.75 -2.48 28.66
C ILE A 304 25.55 -1.22 28.37
N GLU A 305 26.74 -1.06 28.94
CA GLU A 305 27.57 0.13 28.73
C GLU A 305 29.01 -0.19 28.32
N ASN A 306 29.66 0.80 27.70
CA ASN A 306 31.01 0.68 27.12
C ASN A 306 31.11 -0.45 26.08
N LEU A 307 30.04 -0.68 25.30
CA LEU A 307 30.06 -1.64 24.22
C LEU A 307 31.03 -1.19 23.13
N THR A 308 31.86 -2.10 22.64
CA THR A 308 32.86 -1.81 21.60
C THR A 308 32.58 -2.61 20.35
N THR A 309 32.91 -2.07 19.17
CA THR A 309 32.86 -2.78 17.87
C THR A 309 34.15 -3.54 17.57
N LEU A 310 35.01 -3.76 18.58
CA LEU A 310 36.29 -4.44 18.41
C LEU A 310 36.11 -5.90 17.99
N ALA A 311 36.94 -6.35 17.04
CA ALA A 311 37.06 -7.76 16.68
C ALA A 311 37.84 -8.55 17.76
N ASN A 312 37.97 -9.87 17.54
CA ASN A 312 38.58 -10.82 18.49
C ASN A 312 40.06 -10.46 18.82
N ASP A 313 40.73 -9.68 17.97
CA ASP A 313 42.11 -9.23 18.15
C ASP A 313 42.24 -8.04 19.13
N GLY A 314 41.12 -7.41 19.51
CA GLY A 314 41.06 -6.23 20.37
C GLY A 314 41.72 -4.98 19.77
N SER A 315 41.89 -4.92 18.45
CA SER A 315 42.50 -3.78 17.75
C SER A 315 41.82 -3.38 16.44
N THR A 316 41.20 -4.34 15.75
CA THR A 316 40.42 -4.08 14.54
C THR A 316 39.05 -3.57 14.96
N ILE A 317 38.70 -2.37 14.50
CA ILE A 317 37.40 -1.73 14.76
C ILE A 317 36.48 -2.05 13.58
N ARG A 318 35.31 -2.60 13.86
CA ARG A 318 34.26 -2.88 12.86
C ARG A 318 33.29 -1.70 12.76
N ASN A 319 32.50 -1.66 11.69
CA ASN A 319 31.44 -0.66 11.59
C ASN A 319 30.35 -0.95 12.62
N THR A 320 29.68 0.09 13.12
CA THR A 320 28.55 -0.09 14.05
C THR A 320 27.41 -0.88 13.39
N SER A 321 27.29 -0.81 12.07
CA SER A 321 26.32 -1.56 11.27
C SER A 321 26.56 -3.07 11.24
N GLU A 322 27.67 -3.57 11.81
CA GLU A 322 27.93 -5.00 11.97
C GLU A 322 27.52 -5.52 13.36
N MET A 323 26.84 -4.67 14.14
CA MET A 323 26.35 -4.99 15.47
C MET A 323 24.83 -5.13 15.45
N THR A 324 24.33 -6.18 16.10
CA THR A 324 22.91 -6.45 16.29
C THR A 324 22.54 -6.34 17.76
N ILE A 325 21.55 -5.51 18.08
CA ILE A 325 20.99 -5.38 19.42
C ILE A 325 19.69 -6.16 19.51
N THR A 326 19.56 -7.07 20.48
CA THR A 326 18.38 -7.94 20.59
C THR A 326 17.52 -7.62 21.81
N MET A 327 16.20 -7.69 21.65
CA MET A 327 15.22 -7.64 22.73
C MET A 327 14.26 -8.81 22.58
N ASP A 328 14.45 -9.83 23.41
CA ASP A 328 13.81 -11.15 23.26
C ASP A 328 12.94 -11.51 24.47
N HIS A 329 11.64 -11.75 24.24
CA HIS A 329 10.64 -12.16 25.25
C HIS A 329 10.67 -11.38 26.57
N THR A 330 11.00 -10.09 26.52
CA THR A 330 11.04 -9.24 27.71
C THR A 330 9.65 -9.02 28.29
N ASP A 331 9.58 -8.84 29.61
CA ASP A 331 8.34 -8.73 30.36
C ASP A 331 7.55 -7.44 30.04
N ASN A 332 6.27 -7.44 30.41
CA ASN A 332 5.36 -6.29 30.30
C ASN A 332 5.04 -5.71 31.66
N PHE A 333 4.29 -4.60 31.66
CA PHE A 333 3.64 -4.06 32.84
C PHE A 333 2.78 -5.12 33.55
N ASN A 334 3.38 -5.79 34.55
CA ASN A 334 2.76 -6.88 35.26
C ASN A 334 2.43 -6.49 36.71
N SER A 335 2.51 -7.44 37.65
CA SER A 335 2.24 -7.25 39.08
C SER A 335 3.11 -6.23 39.80
N ASP A 336 4.24 -5.82 39.23
CA ASP A 336 5.14 -4.77 39.70
C ASP A 336 4.92 -3.40 39.05
N GLU A 337 4.04 -3.33 38.04
CA GLU A 337 3.70 -2.11 37.27
C GLU A 337 4.91 -1.52 36.51
N ASP A 338 5.86 -2.37 36.12
CA ASP A 338 7.05 -1.99 35.35
C ASP A 338 7.25 -2.93 34.16
N ALA A 339 7.81 -2.45 33.05
CA ALA A 339 8.13 -3.27 31.88
C ALA A 339 9.65 -3.27 31.68
N SER A 340 10.22 -4.38 31.22
CA SER A 340 11.68 -4.50 31.11
C SER A 340 12.22 -3.59 30.00
N ASP A 341 12.97 -2.56 30.40
CA ASP A 341 13.66 -1.63 29.50
C ASP A 341 15.03 -2.16 29.08
N LEU A 342 15.44 -1.84 27.84
CA LEU A 342 16.79 -2.09 27.32
C LEU A 342 17.48 -0.79 26.92
N THR A 343 18.61 -0.51 27.56
CA THR A 343 19.51 0.59 27.18
C THR A 343 20.89 0.06 26.82
N VAL A 344 21.43 0.47 25.67
CA VAL A 344 22.75 0.07 25.19
C VAL A 344 23.58 1.31 24.85
N PHE A 345 24.70 1.47 25.56
CA PHE A 345 25.67 2.53 25.34
C PHE A 345 26.98 1.99 24.75
N PHE A 346 27.28 2.44 23.54
CA PHE A 346 28.57 2.26 22.92
C PHE A 346 29.61 3.19 23.56
N ASP A 347 30.84 2.70 23.66
CA ASP A 347 32.00 3.56 23.85
C ASP A 347 32.19 4.35 22.54
N GLU A 348 32.19 5.68 22.66
CA GLU A 348 32.09 6.62 21.53
C GLU A 348 33.29 6.57 20.60
N ASP A 349 34.47 6.17 21.12
CA ASP A 349 35.66 5.89 20.32
C ASP A 349 35.41 4.77 19.26
N TYR A 350 34.33 4.00 19.41
CA TYR A 350 33.97 2.86 18.56
C TYR A 350 32.63 3.03 17.83
N LEU A 351 32.03 4.23 17.87
CA LEU A 351 30.92 4.59 17.00
C LEU A 351 31.46 4.98 15.61
N VAL A 352 31.49 4.01 14.69
CA VAL A 352 32.14 4.15 13.40
C VAL A 352 31.11 4.12 12.26
N THR A 353 31.17 5.14 11.41
CA THR A 353 30.40 5.23 10.17
C THR A 353 30.88 4.19 9.14
N GLY A 354 29.94 3.66 8.36
CA GLY A 354 30.28 2.87 7.18
C GLY A 354 30.87 3.75 6.07
N GLN A 355 31.63 3.12 5.18
CA GLN A 355 32.11 3.74 3.93
C GLN A 355 31.72 2.84 2.77
N GLN A 356 30.92 3.36 1.84
CA GLN A 356 30.58 2.67 0.60
C GLN A 356 31.35 3.33 -0.54
N THR A 357 31.99 2.53 -1.40
CA THR A 357 32.66 3.02 -2.61
C THR A 357 32.01 2.35 -3.81
N SER A 358 31.46 3.11 -4.75
CA SER A 358 30.77 2.56 -5.93
C SER A 358 30.66 3.58 -7.07
N GLY A 359 30.08 3.18 -8.22
CA GLY A 359 29.71 4.09 -9.30
C GLY A 359 30.79 4.31 -10.36
N ALA A 360 31.73 3.37 -10.52
CA ALA A 360 32.70 3.46 -11.60
C ALA A 360 32.01 3.27 -12.96
N GLN A 361 32.31 4.13 -13.93
CA GLN A 361 31.74 4.01 -15.28
C GLN A 361 32.83 4.03 -16.35
N LEU A 362 32.60 3.27 -17.43
CA LEU A 362 33.43 3.24 -18.62
C LEU A 362 32.56 3.48 -19.85
N LEU A 363 32.79 4.62 -20.50
CA LEU A 363 32.15 4.96 -21.77
C LEU A 363 33.07 4.55 -22.92
N VAL A 364 32.62 3.60 -23.74
CA VAL A 364 33.33 3.08 -24.92
C VAL A 364 32.68 3.60 -26.20
N ARG A 365 33.48 4.23 -27.06
CA ARG A 365 33.08 4.68 -28.40
C ARG A 365 33.91 3.94 -29.43
N LEU A 366 33.26 3.30 -30.41
CA LEU A 366 33.91 2.68 -31.56
C LEU A 366 33.02 2.83 -32.79
N VAL A 367 33.61 3.20 -33.93
CA VAL A 367 32.91 3.32 -35.21
C VAL A 367 33.87 3.26 -36.40
N ASN A 368 33.51 2.49 -37.42
CA ASN A 368 34.10 2.52 -38.75
C ASN A 368 33.28 3.50 -39.61
N ALA A 369 33.78 4.73 -39.75
CA ALA A 369 33.06 5.83 -40.39
C ALA A 369 32.72 5.57 -41.86
N VAL A 370 33.55 4.77 -42.57
CA VAL A 370 33.32 4.45 -43.99
C VAL A 370 32.13 3.51 -44.17
N GLU A 371 32.04 2.47 -43.33
CA GLU A 371 30.94 1.50 -43.42
C GLU A 371 29.64 2.05 -42.81
N ASN A 372 29.76 2.90 -41.79
CA ASN A 372 28.61 3.58 -41.18
C ASN A 372 27.88 4.49 -42.18
N GLU A 373 28.62 5.32 -42.94
CA GLU A 373 28.03 6.17 -43.99
C GLU A 373 27.44 5.35 -45.16
N ALA A 374 27.96 4.14 -45.38
CA ALA A 374 27.42 3.20 -46.38
C ALA A 374 26.15 2.48 -45.91
N GLY A 375 25.70 2.70 -44.66
CA GLY A 375 24.56 2.01 -44.05
C GLY A 375 24.81 0.52 -43.83
N ARG A 376 26.06 0.15 -43.53
CA ARG A 376 26.49 -1.22 -43.25
C ARG A 376 26.95 -1.36 -41.80
N ASN A 377 27.52 -2.51 -41.47
CA ASN A 377 28.04 -2.79 -40.14
C ASN A 377 29.08 -1.75 -39.70
N SER A 378 28.70 -0.94 -38.72
CA SER A 378 29.46 0.20 -38.22
C SER A 378 30.69 -0.19 -37.41
N VAL A 379 30.87 -1.48 -37.06
CA VAL A 379 32.05 -1.96 -36.31
C VAL A 379 32.87 -2.98 -37.12
N GLU A 380 32.72 -2.99 -38.44
CA GLU A 380 33.56 -3.81 -39.30
C GLU A 380 35.05 -3.49 -39.04
N LYS A 381 35.85 -4.55 -38.80
CA LYS A 381 37.29 -4.55 -38.50
C LYS A 381 37.69 -4.27 -37.04
N PHE A 382 36.76 -4.26 -36.10
CA PHE A 382 37.08 -4.37 -34.68
C PHE A 382 37.14 -5.84 -34.26
N ASN A 383 38.14 -6.22 -33.45
CA ASN A 383 38.36 -7.61 -33.05
C ASN A 383 37.98 -7.85 -31.59
N ASN A 384 38.48 -7.03 -30.66
CA ASN A 384 38.21 -7.19 -29.24
C ASN A 384 38.02 -5.84 -28.54
N ILE A 385 37.38 -5.90 -27.38
CA ILE A 385 37.34 -4.84 -26.37
C ILE A 385 37.88 -5.45 -25.08
N GLU A 386 38.95 -4.88 -24.53
CA GLU A 386 39.55 -5.29 -23.26
C GLU A 386 39.39 -4.16 -22.24
N PHE A 387 39.01 -4.49 -21.02
CA PHE A 387 39.00 -3.59 -19.87
C PHE A 387 39.22 -4.39 -18.57
N ALA A 388 39.56 -3.73 -17.47
CA ALA A 388 39.78 -4.37 -16.19
C ALA A 388 38.75 -3.91 -15.15
N VAL A 389 38.19 -4.86 -14.40
CA VAL A 389 37.39 -4.65 -13.19
C VAL A 389 38.33 -4.89 -12.01
N GLY A 390 38.81 -3.81 -11.38
CA GLY A 390 39.85 -3.91 -10.35
C GLY A 390 41.17 -4.44 -10.91
N GLU A 391 41.58 -5.63 -10.46
CA GLU A 391 42.80 -6.31 -10.95
C GLU A 391 42.53 -7.36 -12.06
N THR A 392 41.26 -7.70 -12.31
CA THR A 392 40.86 -8.75 -13.27
C THR A 392 40.58 -8.15 -14.65
N VAL A 393 41.13 -8.74 -15.71
CA VAL A 393 40.96 -8.26 -17.10
C VAL A 393 39.84 -9.04 -17.78
N VAL A 394 38.83 -8.32 -18.25
CA VAL A 394 37.72 -8.79 -19.08
C VAL A 394 38.07 -8.58 -20.55
N THR A 395 37.99 -9.63 -21.36
CA THR A 395 38.29 -9.58 -22.80
C THR A 395 37.08 -10.03 -23.61
N VAL A 396 36.49 -9.11 -24.37
CA VAL A 396 35.28 -9.37 -25.16
C VAL A 396 35.66 -9.49 -26.64
N ASP A 397 35.46 -10.67 -27.23
CA ASP A 397 35.66 -10.90 -28.67
C ASP A 397 34.42 -10.45 -29.46
N ILE A 398 34.62 -9.45 -30.32
CA ILE A 398 33.56 -8.88 -31.19
C ILE A 398 33.82 -9.17 -32.67
N SER A 399 34.80 -10.01 -33.00
CA SER A 399 35.20 -10.29 -34.39
C SER A 399 34.09 -10.94 -35.23
N ALA A 400 33.27 -11.80 -34.63
CA ALA A 400 32.11 -12.40 -35.28
C ALA A 400 31.02 -11.36 -35.58
N ILE A 401 30.75 -10.46 -34.62
CA ILE A 401 29.80 -9.35 -34.77
C ILE A 401 30.29 -8.38 -35.86
N ALA A 402 31.59 -8.07 -35.87
CA ALA A 402 32.20 -7.20 -36.87
C ALA A 402 32.24 -7.81 -38.29
N ALA A 403 32.14 -9.14 -38.42
CA ALA A 403 32.13 -9.84 -39.71
C ALA A 403 30.72 -10.07 -40.27
N ASP A 404 29.66 -9.81 -39.49
CA ASP A 404 28.27 -9.98 -39.90
C ASP A 404 27.83 -8.83 -40.81
N ASP A 405 27.62 -9.12 -42.10
CA ASP A 405 27.21 -8.14 -43.11
C ASP A 405 25.70 -7.84 -43.10
N THR A 406 24.94 -8.50 -42.22
CA THR A 406 23.51 -8.27 -42.02
C THR A 406 23.20 -7.18 -40.99
N LEU A 407 24.18 -6.82 -40.16
CA LEU A 407 24.05 -5.81 -39.11
C LEU A 407 24.30 -4.39 -39.64
N ASP A 408 23.64 -3.42 -39.02
CA ASP A 408 23.83 -1.99 -39.23
C ASP A 408 23.92 -1.24 -37.90
N TYR A 409 24.08 0.09 -37.95
CA TYR A 409 24.23 0.91 -36.74
C TYR A 409 23.06 0.80 -35.74
N THR A 410 21.88 0.33 -36.14
CA THR A 410 20.72 0.18 -35.26
C THR A 410 20.72 -1.13 -34.47
N THR A 411 21.48 -2.12 -34.93
CA THR A 411 21.47 -3.49 -34.37
C THR A 411 22.83 -3.94 -33.85
N VAL A 412 23.92 -3.46 -34.45
CA VAL A 412 25.29 -3.90 -34.14
C VAL A 412 25.72 -3.60 -32.70
N TYR A 413 25.39 -2.42 -32.16
CA TYR A 413 25.82 -2.02 -30.82
C TYR A 413 25.08 -2.79 -29.72
N GLN A 414 23.81 -3.19 -29.96
CA GLN A 414 23.10 -4.07 -29.04
C GLN A 414 23.76 -5.45 -28.98
N ALA A 415 24.17 -6.00 -30.12
CA ALA A 415 24.90 -7.26 -30.15
C ALA A 415 26.25 -7.19 -29.39
N ILE A 416 26.91 -6.03 -29.39
CA ILE A 416 28.13 -5.82 -28.57
C ILE A 416 27.77 -5.73 -27.09
N VAL A 417 26.71 -5.03 -26.70
CA VAL A 417 26.24 -4.97 -25.31
C VAL A 417 25.95 -6.37 -24.78
N ASP A 418 25.21 -7.17 -25.56
CA ASP A 418 24.88 -8.55 -25.19
C ASP A 418 26.15 -9.41 -25.04
N ALA A 419 27.15 -9.21 -25.92
CA ALA A 419 28.44 -9.91 -25.82
C ALA A 419 29.27 -9.49 -24.60
N ILE A 420 29.26 -8.20 -24.24
CA ILE A 420 29.92 -7.71 -23.02
C ILE A 420 29.25 -8.30 -21.78
N ASN A 421 27.92 -8.23 -21.68
CA ASN A 421 27.19 -8.77 -20.54
C ASN A 421 27.38 -10.29 -20.39
N ALA A 422 27.32 -11.04 -21.51
CA ALA A 422 27.58 -12.48 -21.47
C ALA A 422 28.99 -12.83 -20.99
N GLN A 423 29.99 -12.01 -21.33
CA GLN A 423 31.36 -12.20 -20.86
C GLN A 423 31.52 -11.83 -19.38
N LEU A 424 30.84 -10.78 -18.91
CA LEU A 424 30.81 -10.40 -17.49
C LEU A 424 30.17 -11.47 -16.63
N ASP A 425 29.04 -12.05 -17.07
CA ASP A 425 28.40 -13.18 -16.39
C ASP A 425 29.31 -14.41 -16.32
N ALA A 426 30.03 -14.71 -17.41
CA ALA A 426 30.97 -15.81 -17.47
C ALA A 426 32.18 -15.62 -16.54
N ASP A 427 32.63 -14.37 -16.37
CA ASP A 427 33.73 -14.00 -15.48
C ASP A 427 33.28 -13.79 -14.01
N GLY A 428 31.97 -13.92 -13.72
CA GLY A 428 31.40 -13.85 -12.37
C GLY A 428 31.14 -12.45 -11.83
N PHE A 429 31.07 -11.44 -12.69
CA PHE A 429 30.80 -10.05 -12.29
C PHE A 429 29.30 -9.73 -12.37
N SER A 430 28.56 -9.91 -11.26
CA SER A 430 27.13 -9.55 -11.17
C SER A 430 26.88 -8.04 -11.08
N ASP A 431 27.85 -7.31 -10.53
CA ASP A 431 27.69 -5.88 -10.20
C ASP A 431 28.16 -4.96 -11.34
N VAL A 432 28.56 -5.54 -12.48
CA VAL A 432 29.01 -4.81 -13.66
C VAL A 432 28.06 -5.10 -14.82
N SER A 433 27.54 -4.04 -15.46
CA SER A 433 26.63 -4.19 -16.60
C SER A 433 26.91 -3.20 -17.72
N ALA A 434 26.63 -3.60 -18.96
CA ALA A 434 26.75 -2.77 -20.16
C ALA A 434 25.38 -2.39 -20.73
N ALA A 435 25.27 -1.15 -21.21
CA ALA A 435 24.07 -0.60 -21.85
C ALA A 435 24.43 0.36 -23.01
N LEU A 436 23.43 0.69 -23.83
CA LEU A 436 23.58 1.70 -24.88
C LEU A 436 23.46 3.11 -24.33
N ALA A 437 24.38 3.99 -24.72
CA ALA A 437 24.30 5.42 -24.44
C ALA A 437 23.47 6.17 -25.51
N PRO A 438 23.09 7.44 -25.27
CA PRO A 438 22.39 8.26 -26.26
C PRO A 438 23.14 8.33 -27.60
N VAL A 439 22.39 8.29 -28.71
CA VAL A 439 22.95 8.29 -30.07
C VAL A 439 23.82 9.54 -30.33
N GLU A 440 25.04 9.32 -30.82
CA GLU A 440 25.97 10.37 -31.23
C GLU A 440 26.14 10.35 -32.76
N ASN A 441 26.69 11.43 -33.33
CA ASN A 441 27.01 11.49 -34.77
C ASN A 441 28.52 11.38 -34.99
N ALA A 442 28.92 10.46 -35.86
CA ALA A 442 30.30 10.32 -36.28
C ALA A 442 30.65 11.32 -37.40
N VAL A 443 31.92 11.71 -37.48
CA VAL A 443 32.49 12.49 -38.58
C VAL A 443 33.77 11.83 -39.06
N PHE A 444 34.11 12.02 -40.33
CA PHE A 444 35.37 11.53 -40.87
C PHE A 444 36.56 12.25 -40.21
N SER A 445 37.50 11.50 -39.64
CA SER A 445 38.67 12.03 -38.93
C SER A 445 39.78 12.46 -39.91
N ILE A 446 39.82 11.80 -41.07
CA ILE A 446 40.81 12.00 -42.15
C ILE A 446 40.13 11.95 -43.53
N PRO A 447 40.74 12.52 -44.58
CA PRO A 447 40.26 12.31 -45.94
C PRO A 447 40.48 10.85 -46.39
N VAL A 448 39.39 10.14 -46.65
CA VAL A 448 39.34 8.68 -46.91
C VAL A 448 38.15 8.36 -47.81
N ALA A 449 38.25 7.37 -48.71
CA ALA A 449 37.13 6.88 -49.54
C ALA A 449 36.35 7.96 -50.35
N GLY A 450 36.93 9.15 -50.56
CA GLY A 450 36.30 10.27 -51.26
C GLY A 450 35.69 11.35 -50.35
N PHE A 451 35.64 11.13 -49.03
CA PHE A 451 35.20 12.08 -48.01
C PHE A 451 36.37 12.96 -47.53
N GLN A 452 36.08 14.15 -47.00
CA GLN A 452 37.03 15.04 -46.35
C GLN A 452 36.90 14.94 -44.83
N ALA A 453 37.98 15.26 -44.12
CA ALA A 453 37.92 15.37 -42.67
C ALA A 453 36.85 16.39 -42.24
N GLY A 454 35.95 15.97 -41.35
CA GLY A 454 34.81 16.74 -40.86
C GLY A 454 33.50 16.56 -41.64
N ASP A 455 33.48 15.77 -42.71
CA ASP A 455 32.22 15.35 -43.35
C ASP A 455 31.42 14.44 -42.38
N PRO A 456 30.07 14.50 -42.36
CA PRO A 456 29.25 13.59 -41.54
C PRO A 456 29.42 12.14 -41.98
N ALA A 457 29.47 11.21 -41.01
CA ALA A 457 29.62 9.77 -41.23
C ALA A 457 28.47 8.94 -40.62
N GLY A 458 27.33 9.58 -40.36
CA GLY A 458 26.12 8.94 -39.81
C GLY A 458 26.09 8.80 -38.27
N PRO A 459 24.94 8.41 -37.71
CA PRO A 459 24.74 8.17 -36.28
C PRO A 459 25.40 6.85 -35.81
N TYR A 460 25.72 6.76 -34.52
CA TYR A 460 26.17 5.54 -33.86
C TYR A 460 25.81 5.54 -32.35
N PHE A 461 25.79 4.38 -31.70
CA PHE A 461 25.51 4.26 -30.26
C PHE A 461 26.79 3.98 -29.47
N PRO A 462 27.25 4.88 -28.60
CA PRO A 462 28.28 4.55 -27.62
C PRO A 462 27.78 3.51 -26.62
N ILE A 463 28.70 2.82 -25.95
CA ILE A 463 28.41 1.79 -24.94
C ILE A 463 28.85 2.32 -23.59
N ILE A 464 27.99 2.25 -22.58
CA ILE A 464 28.34 2.55 -21.19
C ILE A 464 28.41 1.25 -20.41
N ILE A 465 29.49 1.05 -19.67
CA ILE A 465 29.67 -0.05 -18.72
C ILE A 465 29.68 0.58 -17.34
N SER A 466 28.80 0.13 -16.45
CA SER A 466 28.67 0.62 -15.07
C SER A 466 29.09 -0.47 -14.11
N ASN A 467 29.83 -0.11 -13.05
CA ASN A 467 30.13 -0.98 -11.91
C ASN A 467 29.50 -0.40 -10.64
N ASP A 468 28.62 -1.19 -10.02
CA ASP A 468 27.98 -0.87 -8.75
C ASP A 468 28.85 -1.29 -7.54
N GLY A 469 29.92 -2.07 -7.79
CA GLY A 469 30.96 -2.41 -6.81
C GLY A 469 32.06 -1.36 -6.63
N PRO A 470 32.96 -1.55 -5.64
CA PRO A 470 34.02 -0.59 -5.29
C PRO A 470 35.19 -0.56 -6.28
N GLU A 471 35.28 -1.54 -7.19
CA GLU A 471 36.40 -1.69 -8.09
C GLU A 471 36.38 -0.64 -9.21
N PRO A 472 37.53 0.00 -9.51
CA PRO A 472 37.60 0.92 -10.64
C PRO A 472 37.62 0.15 -11.98
N LEU A 473 36.99 0.74 -13.01
CA LEU A 473 37.08 0.25 -14.39
C LEU A 473 38.31 0.87 -15.08
N THR A 474 39.34 0.06 -15.36
CA THR A 474 40.62 0.55 -15.90
C THR A 474 41.14 -0.29 -17.07
N GLY A 475 42.38 -0.06 -17.53
CA GLY A 475 43.05 -0.98 -18.45
C GLY A 475 42.49 -1.09 -19.88
N VAL A 476 41.74 -0.09 -20.34
CA VAL A 476 40.96 -0.21 -21.60
C VAL A 476 41.85 -0.29 -22.85
N SER A 477 41.63 -1.31 -23.67
CA SER A 477 42.24 -1.50 -25.01
C SER A 477 41.19 -1.96 -26.02
N ILE A 478 41.34 -1.56 -27.28
CA ILE A 478 40.45 -1.95 -28.38
C ILE A 478 41.34 -2.37 -29.56
N ASP A 479 41.36 -3.65 -29.91
CA ASP A 479 42.12 -4.13 -31.06
C ASP A 479 41.30 -4.08 -32.35
N THR A 480 41.98 -3.65 -33.41
CA THR A 480 41.45 -3.58 -34.78
C THR A 480 42.24 -4.48 -35.71
N ALA A 481 41.60 -5.05 -36.73
CA ALA A 481 42.26 -5.89 -37.72
C ALA A 481 43.25 -5.10 -38.62
N GLU A 482 44.45 -5.65 -38.88
CA GLU A 482 45.40 -5.09 -39.85
C GLU A 482 44.95 -5.36 -41.30
N ASP A 483 44.68 -4.31 -42.07
CA ASP A 483 44.48 -4.41 -43.53
C ASP A 483 45.02 -3.18 -44.29
N ALA A 484 45.33 -3.35 -45.57
CA ALA A 484 45.85 -2.33 -46.48
C ALA A 484 44.74 -1.55 -47.22
N SER A 485 43.51 -1.56 -46.72
CA SER A 485 42.35 -0.86 -47.28
C SER A 485 42.23 0.58 -46.75
N ASP A 486 41.60 1.46 -47.53
CA ASP A 486 41.37 2.87 -47.18
C ASP A 486 40.16 2.97 -46.24
N THR A 487 40.39 3.00 -44.91
CA THR A 487 39.35 3.03 -43.86
C THR A 487 39.57 4.16 -42.84
N ASP A 488 38.52 4.48 -42.07
CA ASP A 488 38.55 5.45 -40.96
C ASP A 488 37.90 4.84 -39.73
N LEU A 489 38.73 4.21 -38.90
CA LEU A 489 38.33 3.58 -37.64
C LEU A 489 38.55 4.59 -36.51
N ASN A 490 37.47 4.99 -35.86
CA ASN A 490 37.48 5.89 -34.72
C ASN A 490 37.14 5.10 -33.47
N ASN A 491 37.97 5.20 -32.44
CA ASN A 491 37.64 4.71 -31.12
C ASN A 491 38.11 5.70 -30.04
N SER A 492 37.43 5.69 -28.90
CA SER A 492 37.84 6.44 -27.71
C SER A 492 37.13 5.86 -26.50
N PHE A 493 37.69 6.10 -25.32
CA PHE A 493 37.08 5.69 -24.07
C PHE A 493 37.24 6.77 -23.00
N SER A 494 36.39 6.74 -21.98
CA SER A 494 36.45 7.62 -20.82
C SER A 494 36.06 6.85 -19.57
N THR A 495 36.88 6.92 -18.54
CA THR A 495 36.63 6.29 -17.24
C THR A 495 36.16 7.34 -16.25
N PHE A 496 35.25 6.96 -15.37
CA PHE A 496 34.81 7.70 -14.22
C PHE A 496 35.16 6.87 -12.99
N ASP A 497 35.96 7.46 -12.09
CA ASP A 497 36.42 6.77 -10.88
C ASP A 497 35.23 6.58 -9.91
N PRO A 498 35.21 5.49 -9.13
CA PRO A 498 34.19 5.29 -8.11
C PRO A 498 34.32 6.35 -7.01
N THR A 499 33.20 6.71 -6.40
CA THR A 499 33.12 7.69 -5.31
C THR A 499 32.92 6.99 -3.98
N THR A 500 33.67 7.42 -2.96
CA THR A 500 33.46 6.98 -1.57
C THR A 500 32.44 7.90 -0.89
N GLU A 501 31.29 7.35 -0.55
CA GLU A 501 30.25 7.97 0.27
C GLU A 501 30.42 7.48 1.72
N ILE A 502 30.37 8.40 2.68
CA ILE A 502 30.32 8.05 4.10
C ILE A 502 28.84 7.79 4.41
N THR A 503 28.52 6.59 4.87
CA THR A 503 27.15 6.28 5.32
C THR A 503 26.96 6.73 6.76
N PRO A 504 25.73 7.12 7.16
CA PRO A 504 25.42 7.44 8.56
C PRO A 504 25.78 6.30 9.52
N ILE A 505 25.90 6.62 10.81
CA ILE A 505 26.09 5.57 11.83
C ILE A 505 24.78 4.79 11.96
N SER A 506 24.83 3.48 11.71
CA SER A 506 23.68 2.59 11.80
C SER A 506 23.93 1.40 12.73
N VAL A 507 22.85 0.78 13.21
CA VAL A 507 22.88 -0.46 14.00
C VAL A 507 21.68 -1.32 13.64
N ASP A 508 21.84 -2.64 13.70
CA ASP A 508 20.74 -3.59 13.49
C ASP A 508 20.09 -3.93 14.83
N VAL A 509 18.78 -4.14 14.83
CA VAL A 509 17.97 -4.42 16.01
C VAL A 509 17.05 -5.59 15.72
N GLU A 510 17.03 -6.58 16.60
CA GLU A 510 16.13 -7.73 16.51
C GLU A 510 15.10 -7.68 17.65
N LEU A 511 13.82 -7.70 17.30
CA LEU A 511 12.71 -7.70 18.25
C LEU A 511 11.97 -9.04 18.21
N HIS A 512 11.97 -9.77 19.32
CA HIS A 512 11.31 -11.07 19.45
C HIS A 512 10.27 -11.03 20.56
N LYS A 513 8.98 -10.91 20.19
CA LYS A 513 7.85 -10.95 21.14
C LYS A 513 8.06 -10.07 22.39
N VAL A 514 8.52 -8.84 22.17
CA VAL A 514 8.78 -7.86 23.24
C VAL A 514 7.48 -7.53 23.97
N GLY A 515 7.49 -7.56 25.30
CA GLY A 515 6.29 -7.36 26.14
C GLY A 515 5.40 -8.59 26.27
N GLN A 516 5.73 -9.74 25.70
CA GLN A 516 4.97 -10.99 25.85
C GLN A 516 3.44 -10.85 25.65
N ASP A 517 2.99 -10.13 24.61
CA ASP A 517 1.57 -9.82 24.31
C ASP A 517 0.92 -8.75 25.22
N GLY A 518 1.71 -8.05 26.03
CA GLY A 518 1.32 -6.87 26.80
C GLY A 518 2.12 -5.63 26.41
N ASP A 519 2.11 -4.62 27.27
CA ASP A 519 2.86 -3.38 27.07
C ASP A 519 4.33 -3.59 27.46
N GLY A 520 5.22 -3.75 26.47
CA GLY A 520 6.66 -3.90 26.71
C GLY A 520 7.38 -2.58 26.94
N GLY A 521 8.64 -2.68 27.37
CA GLY A 521 9.49 -1.56 27.78
C GLY A 521 10.07 -0.72 26.64
N ASN A 522 11.03 0.12 27.00
CA ASN A 522 11.68 1.10 26.15
C ASN A 522 12.99 0.57 25.57
N LEU A 523 13.36 1.06 24.38
CA LEU A 523 14.63 0.76 23.72
C LEU A 523 15.44 2.04 23.50
N ILE A 524 16.65 2.08 24.06
CA ILE A 524 17.59 3.20 23.90
C ILE A 524 18.93 2.64 23.43
N ILE A 525 19.45 3.10 22.29
CA ILE A 525 20.76 2.68 21.76
C ILE A 525 21.54 3.92 21.32
N GLY A 526 22.77 4.12 21.81
CA GLY A 526 23.57 5.27 21.40
C GLY A 526 24.94 5.37 22.04
N GLY A 527 25.54 6.57 21.98
CA GLY A 527 26.81 6.90 22.62
C GLY A 527 26.68 7.04 24.13
N LYS A 528 27.77 6.81 24.86
CA LYS A 528 27.74 6.88 26.33
C LYS A 528 27.71 8.31 26.87
N ASP A 529 28.34 9.27 26.21
CA ASP A 529 28.25 10.67 26.64
C ASP A 529 26.83 11.20 26.40
N GLN A 530 26.27 11.76 27.45
CA GLN A 530 24.93 12.35 27.47
C GLN A 530 25.01 13.87 27.62
N ASP A 531 26.22 14.45 27.63
CA ASP A 531 26.38 15.90 27.60
C ASP A 531 26.14 16.43 26.18
N SER A 532 25.01 17.07 25.98
CA SER A 532 24.63 17.67 24.67
C SER A 532 25.47 18.90 24.27
N ILE A 533 26.54 19.21 25.02
CA ILE A 533 27.46 20.29 24.74
C ILE A 533 28.78 19.69 24.25
N ASP A 534 28.87 19.52 22.93
CA ASP A 534 30.10 19.15 22.20
C ASP A 534 31.21 20.18 22.48
N ASP A 535 32.04 19.89 23.49
CA ASP A 535 33.31 20.57 23.75
C ASP A 535 34.54 19.68 23.47
N ASP A 536 34.28 18.45 23.02
CA ASP A 536 35.29 17.58 22.44
C ASP A 536 35.50 17.94 20.95
N VAL A 537 36.35 17.18 20.26
CA VAL A 537 36.83 17.57 18.92
C VAL A 537 36.72 16.42 17.94
N ASP A 538 36.17 15.26 18.34
CA ASP A 538 36.30 14.04 17.55
C ASP A 538 35.24 12.94 17.70
N GLN A 539 34.08 13.13 18.35
CA GLN A 539 33.16 11.98 18.59
C GLN A 539 31.72 12.24 18.13
N ASN A 540 31.04 11.15 17.75
CA ASN A 540 29.64 11.12 17.37
C ASN A 540 28.82 10.66 18.59
N ASP A 541 27.89 11.48 19.09
CA ASP A 541 27.24 11.25 20.40
C ASP A 541 25.97 10.37 20.34
N GLY A 542 25.73 9.68 19.21
CA GLY A 542 24.54 8.87 18.99
C GLY A 542 24.51 8.18 17.63
N ILE A 543 23.48 7.36 17.42
CA ILE A 543 23.27 6.57 16.22
C ILE A 543 22.13 7.19 15.40
N GLU A 544 22.36 7.33 14.10
CA GLU A 544 21.45 8.05 13.21
C GLU A 544 20.40 7.12 12.59
N VAL A 545 20.74 5.84 12.39
CA VAL A 545 19.90 4.87 11.67
C VAL A 545 19.72 3.58 12.46
N PHE A 546 18.47 3.15 12.70
CA PHE A 546 18.16 1.82 13.22
C PHE A 546 17.55 0.96 12.11
N ASN A 547 18.07 -0.25 11.92
CA ASN A 547 17.45 -1.27 11.06
C ASN A 547 16.81 -2.32 11.97
N ILE A 548 15.49 -2.34 12.06
CA ILE A 548 14.73 -3.18 12.98
C ILE A 548 14.16 -4.37 12.22
N GLU A 549 14.58 -5.58 12.57
CA GLU A 549 13.93 -6.82 12.14
C GLU A 549 12.98 -7.32 13.23
N VAL A 550 11.71 -7.49 12.87
CA VAL A 550 10.68 -8.03 13.77
C VAL A 550 10.49 -9.51 13.49
N LEU A 551 10.76 -10.33 14.52
CA LEU A 551 10.82 -11.77 14.44
C LEU A 551 9.61 -12.41 15.11
N GLY A 552 8.97 -13.36 14.42
CA GLY A 552 7.79 -14.07 14.87
C GLY A 552 6.67 -14.13 13.84
N ASN A 553 5.67 -14.95 14.16
CA ASN A 553 4.40 -15.01 13.44
C ASN A 553 3.35 -14.12 14.12
N GLU A 554 2.12 -14.08 13.59
CA GLU A 554 1.01 -13.26 14.11
C GLU A 554 0.69 -13.50 15.59
N ASP A 555 1.00 -14.68 16.15
CA ASP A 555 0.81 -15.02 17.56
C ASP A 555 1.92 -14.47 18.50
N ARG A 556 2.89 -13.75 17.94
CA ARG A 556 4.08 -13.26 18.65
C ARG A 556 4.36 -11.78 18.38
N PRO A 557 3.37 -10.88 18.63
CA PRO A 557 3.57 -9.46 18.43
C PRO A 557 4.64 -8.91 19.38
N SER A 558 5.34 -7.86 18.93
CA SER A 558 6.28 -7.07 19.73
C SER A 558 5.69 -5.70 20.04
N ASN A 559 5.78 -5.27 21.29
CA ASN A 559 5.19 -4.01 21.74
C ASN A 559 6.20 -3.23 22.59
N LEU A 560 6.52 -2.00 22.20
CA LEU A 560 7.50 -1.13 22.85
C LEU A 560 6.87 0.19 23.30
N GLY A 561 7.43 0.77 24.36
CA GLY A 561 7.09 2.12 24.80
C GLY A 561 7.60 3.17 23.81
N TYR A 562 8.90 3.37 23.73
CA TYR A 562 9.54 4.22 22.71
C TYR A 562 10.90 3.67 22.29
N ILE A 563 11.37 4.11 21.13
CA ILE A 563 12.66 3.73 20.53
C ILE A 563 13.46 5.02 20.26
N THR A 564 14.61 5.19 20.88
CA THR A 564 15.42 6.41 20.71
C THR A 564 16.92 6.15 20.64
N SER A 565 17.64 7.10 20.03
CA SER A 565 19.07 7.24 20.22
C SER A 565 19.38 8.35 21.22
N THR A 566 20.52 8.21 21.89
CA THR A 566 21.10 9.24 22.76
C THR A 566 21.26 10.57 22.02
N ASN A 567 21.16 11.67 22.77
CA ASN A 567 21.30 13.04 22.29
C ASN A 567 20.35 13.43 21.13
N GLY A 568 19.26 12.68 20.92
CA GLY A 568 18.32 12.94 19.82
C GLY A 568 18.98 12.77 18.45
N ALA A 569 19.90 11.81 18.31
CA ALA A 569 20.63 11.56 17.06
C ALA A 569 19.82 10.76 16.02
N LEU A 570 18.75 10.07 16.43
CA LEU A 570 17.98 9.19 15.54
C LEU A 570 17.30 10.00 14.43
N ARG A 571 17.55 9.64 13.17
CA ARG A 571 17.01 10.28 11.95
C ARG A 571 16.25 9.31 11.06
N THR A 572 16.67 8.04 11.00
CA THR A 572 16.03 7.04 10.15
C THR A 572 15.79 5.74 10.92
N VAL A 573 14.61 5.15 10.72
CA VAL A 573 14.27 3.81 11.19
C VAL A 573 13.76 3.02 9.99
N ASN A 574 14.42 1.90 9.71
CA ASN A 574 13.94 0.89 8.77
C ASN A 574 13.33 -0.26 9.56
N ILE A 575 12.19 -0.79 9.15
CA ILE A 575 11.48 -1.90 9.80
C ILE A 575 11.24 -2.98 8.76
N ASP A 576 11.70 -4.19 9.08
CA ASP A 576 11.62 -5.37 8.24
C ASP A 576 10.95 -6.51 9.00
N SER A 577 10.21 -7.36 8.27
CA SER A 577 9.78 -8.65 8.81
C SER A 577 10.83 -9.72 8.52
N GLU A 578 10.94 -10.69 9.41
CA GLU A 578 11.73 -11.88 9.13
C GLU A 578 11.26 -12.61 7.86
N THR A 579 12.19 -13.24 7.13
CA THR A 579 11.81 -14.03 5.94
C THR A 579 11.08 -15.30 6.35
N ARG A 580 9.82 -15.44 5.95
CA ARG A 580 8.97 -16.60 6.27
C ARG A 580 8.34 -17.20 5.02
N THR A 581 7.93 -18.46 5.15
CA THR A 581 7.24 -19.20 4.07
C THR A 581 5.75 -19.40 4.32
N ASP A 582 5.26 -19.04 5.51
CA ASP A 582 3.87 -19.27 5.94
C ASP A 582 2.99 -18.01 5.91
N ASP A 583 3.52 -16.90 5.39
CA ASP A 583 2.85 -15.60 5.23
C ASP A 583 2.19 -15.07 6.51
N SER A 584 2.67 -15.49 7.69
CA SER A 584 2.20 -15.03 8.99
C SER A 584 3.34 -14.29 9.67
N TYR A 585 3.15 -12.99 9.93
CA TYR A 585 4.19 -12.10 10.42
C TYR A 585 3.77 -11.47 11.76
N ALA A 586 4.73 -11.26 12.65
CA ALA A 586 4.49 -10.59 13.92
C ALA A 586 4.16 -9.10 13.71
N ALA A 587 3.17 -8.61 14.44
CA ALA A 587 2.88 -7.18 14.51
C ALA A 587 3.91 -6.43 15.36
N LEU A 588 4.05 -5.13 15.10
CA LEU A 588 4.89 -4.21 15.88
C LEU A 588 4.08 -3.02 16.37
N THR A 589 4.13 -2.77 17.67
CA THR A 589 3.55 -1.58 18.29
C THR A 589 4.64 -0.73 18.92
N VAL A 590 4.66 0.58 18.62
CA VAL A 590 5.48 1.58 19.31
C VAL A 590 4.57 2.68 19.83
N ARG A 591 4.29 2.67 21.14
CA ARG A 591 3.14 3.38 21.73
C ARG A 591 3.36 4.87 21.91
N GLY A 592 4.57 5.28 22.29
CA GLY A 592 4.81 6.53 23.01
C GLY A 592 4.40 6.42 24.48
N LEU A 593 4.76 7.42 25.30
CA LEU A 593 4.45 7.45 26.73
C LEU A 593 3.84 8.78 27.15
N LEU A 594 2.81 8.72 28.00
CA LEU A 594 2.22 9.88 28.66
C LEU A 594 2.94 10.22 29.98
N SER A 595 3.02 11.51 30.31
CA SER A 595 3.69 12.03 31.53
C SER A 595 3.15 11.52 32.88
N ASN A 596 2.09 10.72 32.87
CA ASN A 596 1.26 10.35 34.01
C ASN A 596 1.02 8.84 34.16
N GLU A 597 1.57 8.01 33.27
CA GLU A 597 1.51 6.55 33.40
C GLU A 597 2.61 6.00 34.33
N LEU A 598 3.72 6.72 34.50
CA LEU A 598 4.81 6.38 35.41
C LEU A 598 5.11 7.56 36.34
N GLN A 599 5.26 7.31 37.65
CA GLN A 599 5.51 8.35 38.66
C GLN A 599 6.86 9.08 38.44
N GLY A 600 6.90 10.06 37.55
CA GLY A 600 8.06 10.94 37.33
C GLY A 600 8.72 10.89 35.96
N GLN A 601 8.21 10.09 35.01
CA GLN A 601 8.70 10.09 33.63
C GLN A 601 8.04 11.21 32.81
N SER A 602 8.80 11.81 31.89
CA SER A 602 8.31 12.85 30.98
C SER A 602 7.61 12.19 29.79
N ALA A 603 6.62 12.86 29.19
CA ALA A 603 6.00 12.35 27.97
C ALA A 603 7.07 12.19 26.88
N SER A 604 6.98 11.11 26.10
CA SER A 604 7.90 10.82 25.00
C SER A 604 7.13 10.31 23.79
N ALA A 605 7.40 10.88 22.62
CA ALA A 605 6.91 10.36 21.36
C ALA A 605 7.53 8.97 21.08
N PRO A 606 6.89 8.13 20.26
CA PRO A 606 7.39 6.81 19.83
C PRO A 606 8.87 6.80 19.44
N PHE A 607 9.36 7.88 18.81
CA PHE A 607 10.75 8.02 18.34
C PHE A 607 11.48 9.29 18.83
N GLY A 608 11.07 9.84 19.99
CA GLY A 608 11.75 10.99 20.62
C GLY A 608 11.64 12.34 19.90
N GLY A 609 10.98 12.40 18.73
CA GLY A 609 10.62 13.64 18.01
C GLY A 609 11.68 14.21 17.07
N THR A 610 12.78 13.51 16.83
CA THR A 610 13.86 13.92 15.89
C THR A 610 13.95 13.06 14.63
N LEU A 611 13.09 12.04 14.53
CA LEU A 611 13.05 11.11 13.41
C LEU A 611 12.53 11.82 12.17
N THR A 612 13.24 11.72 11.05
CA THR A 612 12.81 12.31 9.76
C THR A 612 12.24 11.26 8.82
N ASN A 613 12.76 10.02 8.85
CA ASN A 613 12.34 8.96 7.93
C ASN A 613 12.00 7.66 8.69
N LEU A 614 10.79 7.14 8.48
CA LEU A 614 10.33 5.85 8.96
C LEU A 614 9.91 4.98 7.76
N ASN A 615 10.69 3.94 7.48
CA ASN A 615 10.49 3.06 6.34
C ASN A 615 10.19 1.63 6.80
N ALA A 616 8.97 1.17 6.55
CA ALA A 616 8.45 -0.16 6.84
C ALA A 616 7.93 -0.85 5.57
N ASN A 617 8.50 -0.55 4.41
CA ASN A 617 8.04 -1.09 3.11
C ASN A 617 8.16 -2.61 2.98
N THR A 618 9.10 -3.19 3.72
CA THR A 618 9.42 -4.62 3.75
C THR A 618 8.92 -5.29 5.05
N PHE A 619 8.09 -4.57 5.82
CA PHE A 619 7.38 -5.10 6.98
C PHE A 619 5.97 -5.55 6.58
N PHE A 620 5.69 -6.83 6.78
CA PHE A 620 4.45 -7.49 6.34
C PHE A 620 3.45 -7.73 7.47
N GLY A 621 3.84 -7.49 8.73
CA GLY A 621 2.93 -7.56 9.89
C GLY A 621 2.15 -6.26 10.10
N ASP A 622 1.19 -6.28 11.04
CA ASP A 622 0.45 -5.07 11.40
C ASP A 622 1.35 -4.09 12.16
N LEU A 623 1.26 -2.80 11.83
CA LEU A 623 2.13 -1.75 12.37
C LEU A 623 1.32 -0.71 13.12
N TYR A 624 1.60 -0.52 14.41
CA TYR A 624 0.91 0.45 15.25
C TYR A 624 1.88 1.49 15.82
N ILE A 625 1.79 2.72 15.37
CA ILE A 625 2.64 3.83 15.80
C ILE A 625 1.79 4.91 16.47
N GLY A 626 2.18 5.29 17.68
CA GLY A 626 1.58 6.42 18.39
C GLY A 626 0.21 6.14 19.01
N THR A 627 -0.03 4.90 19.43
CA THR A 627 -1.31 4.49 20.06
C THR A 627 -1.58 5.16 21.41
N VAL A 628 -0.55 5.69 22.07
CA VAL A 628 -0.65 6.41 23.36
C VAL A 628 -0.25 7.88 23.23
N PHE A 629 0.82 8.17 22.48
CA PHE A 629 1.29 9.53 22.20
C PHE A 629 1.68 9.65 20.73
N ALA A 630 1.28 10.73 20.04
CA ALA A 630 1.52 10.90 18.61
C ALA A 630 3.01 10.92 18.24
N ALA A 631 3.36 10.35 17.08
CA ALA A 631 4.68 10.50 16.50
C ALA A 631 4.89 11.95 16.06
N GLN A 632 6.04 12.55 16.42
CA GLN A 632 6.29 13.96 16.14
C GLN A 632 7.27 14.13 14.98
N ASN A 633 6.91 15.01 14.05
CA ASN A 633 7.81 15.60 13.06
C ASN A 633 8.53 14.61 12.12
N ILE A 634 7.90 13.47 11.81
CA ILE A 634 8.38 12.54 10.77
C ILE A 634 8.05 13.14 9.40
N ASP A 635 9.06 13.31 8.55
CA ASP A 635 8.90 13.88 7.22
C ASP A 635 8.45 12.83 6.21
N THR A 636 9.01 11.63 6.26
CA THR A 636 8.63 10.53 5.36
C THR A 636 8.27 9.29 6.14
N PHE A 637 7.03 8.83 6.01
CA PHE A 637 6.55 7.55 6.52
C PHE A 637 6.10 6.68 5.35
N SER A 638 6.62 5.45 5.24
CA SER A 638 6.27 4.54 4.15
C SER A 638 6.14 3.11 4.66
N ALA A 639 4.98 2.49 4.49
CA ALA A 639 4.65 1.15 4.99
C ALA A 639 3.85 0.35 3.94
N THR A 640 4.48 0.04 2.81
CA THR A 640 3.82 -0.63 1.66
C THR A 640 3.79 -2.16 1.72
N GLY A 641 4.27 -2.78 2.81
CA GLY A 641 4.38 -4.24 2.92
C GLY A 641 3.02 -4.96 2.98
N GLY A 642 1.95 -4.28 3.38
CA GLY A 642 0.56 -4.75 3.22
C GLY A 642 -0.12 -5.35 4.46
N GLY A 643 0.52 -5.30 5.63
CA GLY A 643 -0.19 -5.43 6.92
C GLY A 643 -0.96 -4.15 7.26
N ASP A 644 -1.89 -4.22 8.23
CA ASP A 644 -2.70 -3.07 8.62
C ASP A 644 -1.85 -2.04 9.37
N VAL A 645 -1.94 -0.76 9.00
CA VAL A 645 -1.16 0.33 9.60
C VAL A 645 -2.06 1.23 10.44
N PHE A 646 -1.75 1.40 11.73
CA PHE A 646 -2.24 2.51 12.54
C PHE A 646 -1.11 3.53 12.74
N TYR A 647 -1.30 4.76 12.30
CA TYR A 647 -0.29 5.81 12.40
C TYR A 647 -0.92 7.11 12.89
N ASN A 648 -0.60 7.49 14.13
CA ASN A 648 -1.02 8.73 14.76
C ASN A 648 0.18 9.68 14.88
N ALA A 649 0.11 10.85 14.26
CA ALA A 649 1.22 11.80 14.17
C ALA A 649 0.81 13.27 14.31
N GLU A 650 1.77 14.05 14.79
CA GLU A 650 1.71 15.50 14.95
C GLU A 650 2.85 16.15 14.15
N LYS A 651 2.53 17.22 13.42
CA LYS A 651 3.50 18.03 12.68
C LYS A 651 3.54 19.44 13.23
N ASP A 652 4.71 19.83 13.76
CA ASP A 652 5.01 21.19 14.18
C ASP A 652 5.79 21.95 13.08
N ASP A 653 6.00 23.26 13.28
CA ASP A 653 6.82 24.16 12.43
C ASP A 653 8.27 23.64 12.27
N ASN A 654 8.50 22.84 11.22
CA ASN A 654 9.83 22.36 10.82
C ASN A 654 10.17 22.68 9.34
N GLY A 655 9.24 23.23 8.57
CA GLY A 655 9.50 23.72 7.21
C GLY A 655 9.87 22.65 6.16
N VAL A 656 9.30 21.44 6.26
CA VAL A 656 9.61 20.29 5.37
C VAL A 656 8.34 19.61 4.88
N TYR A 657 8.33 19.24 3.58
CA TYR A 657 7.30 18.42 2.95
C TYR A 657 7.15 17.06 3.64
N THR A 658 5.92 16.73 4.04
CA THR A 658 5.58 15.50 4.76
C THR A 658 4.85 14.53 3.83
N SER A 659 5.25 13.26 3.80
CA SER A 659 4.62 12.23 2.96
C SER A 659 4.40 10.94 3.75
N THR A 660 3.17 10.42 3.68
CA THR A 660 2.77 9.13 4.21
C THR A 660 2.26 8.24 3.08
N VAL A 661 2.85 7.05 2.94
CA VAL A 661 2.43 6.08 1.92
C VAL A 661 2.26 4.71 2.56
N THR A 662 1.07 4.12 2.46
CA THR A 662 0.79 2.77 2.98
C THR A 662 0.42 1.78 1.88
N GLY A 663 0.36 0.50 2.25
CA GLY A 663 0.13 -0.62 1.34
C GLY A 663 -1.33 -0.97 1.17
N ALA A 664 -1.61 -2.26 0.93
CA ALA A 664 -2.97 -2.78 0.80
C ALA A 664 -3.59 -3.24 2.14
N GLY A 665 -3.11 -2.73 3.29
CA GLY A 665 -3.73 -3.00 4.58
C GLY A 665 -5.04 -2.20 4.72
N SER A 666 -5.86 -2.50 5.73
CA SER A 666 -6.90 -1.57 6.17
C SER A 666 -6.29 -0.56 7.12
N ASP A 667 -5.86 0.58 6.58
CA ASP A 667 -4.99 1.51 7.28
C ASP A 667 -5.77 2.61 8.01
N THR A 668 -5.26 3.08 9.13
CA THR A 668 -5.79 4.20 9.92
C THR A 668 -4.69 5.25 10.12
N ILE A 669 -4.86 6.40 9.49
CA ILE A 669 -3.90 7.51 9.51
C ILE A 669 -4.54 8.71 10.20
N ILE A 670 -3.92 9.21 11.27
CA ILE A 670 -4.39 10.37 12.03
C ILE A 670 -3.27 11.41 12.05
N TYR A 671 -3.59 12.63 11.62
CA TYR A 671 -2.67 13.76 11.57
C TYR A 671 -3.27 15.01 12.21
N ASP A 672 -2.50 15.61 13.11
CA ASP A 672 -2.67 16.99 13.55
C ASP A 672 -1.51 17.84 12.99
N ILE A 673 -1.85 18.87 12.21
CA ILE A 673 -0.89 19.67 11.44
C ILE A 673 -0.97 21.12 11.93
N ASP A 674 0.15 21.62 12.48
CA ASP A 674 0.30 23.05 12.73
C ASP A 674 0.27 23.79 11.38
N GLY A 675 -0.59 24.80 11.28
CA GLY A 675 -0.73 25.56 10.06
C GLY A 675 0.54 26.28 9.59
N ASP A 676 1.45 26.62 10.49
CA ASP A 676 2.75 27.20 10.12
C ASP A 676 3.64 26.19 9.37
N SER A 677 3.33 24.88 9.43
CA SER A 677 4.13 23.83 8.77
C SER A 677 3.86 23.65 7.27
N VAL A 678 2.84 24.33 6.72
CA VAL A 678 2.39 24.18 5.32
C VAL A 678 2.19 25.51 4.57
N ASP A 679 2.57 26.65 5.17
CA ASP A 679 2.33 28.02 4.63
C ASP A 679 3.53 28.60 3.86
N THR A 680 4.58 27.81 3.54
CA THR A 680 5.78 28.29 2.82
C THR A 680 6.21 27.38 1.65
N ILE A 681 6.88 27.97 0.65
CA ILE A 681 7.46 27.22 -0.48
C ILE A 681 8.46 26.17 0.02
N GLY A 682 8.23 24.90 -0.36
CA GLY A 682 9.06 23.75 0.03
C GLY A 682 8.45 22.91 1.14
N GLU A 683 7.38 23.39 1.76
CA GLU A 683 6.51 22.65 2.67
C GLU A 683 5.34 22.02 1.90
N GLY A 684 4.70 21.04 2.51
CA GLY A 684 3.51 20.37 2.01
C GLY A 684 3.20 19.10 2.77
N PHE A 685 2.10 18.47 2.43
CA PHE A 685 1.58 17.30 3.09
C PHE A 685 0.95 16.37 2.05
N MET A 686 1.24 15.08 2.16
CA MET A 686 0.60 14.06 1.34
C MET A 686 0.35 12.80 2.15
N VAL A 687 -0.86 12.26 2.04
CA VAL A 687 -1.21 10.90 2.46
C VAL A 687 -1.68 10.13 1.24
N SER A 688 -1.11 8.95 1.03
CA SER A 688 -1.55 8.01 0.00
C SER A 688 -1.68 6.61 0.60
N THR A 689 -2.90 6.08 0.59
CA THR A 689 -3.16 4.71 1.02
C THR A 689 -3.41 3.80 -0.19
N GLY A 690 -3.30 2.49 0.01
CA GLY A 690 -3.41 1.52 -1.07
C GLY A 690 -4.82 0.97 -1.25
N ALA A 691 -4.97 -0.33 -1.08
CA ALA A 691 -6.24 -1.03 -1.31
C ALA A 691 -6.81 -1.55 0.01
N ASN A 692 -8.09 -1.94 0.01
CA ASN A 692 -8.95 -2.17 1.18
C ASN A 692 -9.41 -0.86 1.82
N GLY A 693 -10.32 -0.97 2.79
CA GLY A 693 -10.95 0.21 3.39
C GLY A 693 -10.00 0.88 4.37
N ASP A 694 -9.66 2.12 4.06
CA ASP A 694 -8.75 2.97 4.85
C ASP A 694 -9.52 4.06 5.61
N SER A 695 -8.92 4.59 6.67
CA SER A 695 -9.46 5.67 7.50
C SER A 695 -8.41 6.76 7.67
N ILE A 696 -8.65 7.93 7.10
CA ILE A 696 -7.74 9.08 7.16
C ILE A 696 -8.42 10.22 7.91
N GLU A 697 -7.81 10.71 8.99
CA GLU A 697 -8.26 11.88 9.75
C GLU A 697 -7.15 12.93 9.74
N VAL A 698 -7.41 14.09 9.14
CA VAL A 698 -6.46 15.20 9.06
C VAL A 698 -7.09 16.46 9.61
N THR A 699 -6.49 17.04 10.64
CA THR A 699 -6.91 18.33 11.22
C THR A 699 -5.82 19.37 11.04
N LEU A 700 -6.18 20.55 10.52
CA LEU A 700 -5.27 21.68 10.38
C LEU A 700 -5.58 22.76 11.44
N ASP A 701 -4.57 23.05 12.25
CA ASP A 701 -4.61 24.05 13.30
C ASP A 701 -4.48 25.49 12.77
N SER A 702 -4.72 26.48 13.64
CA SER A 702 -4.63 27.90 13.27
C SER A 702 -3.17 28.31 12.99
N GLY A 703 -2.93 29.07 11.92
CA GLY A 703 -1.58 29.49 11.51
C GLY A 703 -1.45 29.58 10.00
N VAL A 704 -2.23 28.77 9.29
CA VAL A 704 -2.33 28.75 7.84
C VAL A 704 -2.91 30.03 7.22
N SER A 705 -2.40 30.41 6.05
CA SER A 705 -3.06 31.36 5.16
C SER A 705 -3.71 30.60 4.00
N GLN A 706 -5.05 30.68 3.93
CA GLN A 706 -5.82 30.08 2.84
C GLN A 706 -5.35 30.54 1.46
N SER A 707 -4.95 31.82 1.34
CA SER A 707 -4.41 32.36 0.09
C SER A 707 -3.06 31.75 -0.31
N THR A 708 -2.27 31.32 0.67
CA THR A 708 -0.97 30.72 0.39
C THR A 708 -1.14 29.25 0.04
N MET A 709 -1.94 28.50 0.80
CA MET A 709 -2.21 27.09 0.50
C MET A 709 -2.79 26.93 -0.91
N TYR A 710 -3.75 27.80 -1.29
CA TYR A 710 -4.27 27.83 -2.67
C TYR A 710 -3.20 28.14 -3.74
N LEU A 711 -2.17 28.93 -3.42
CA LEU A 711 -1.09 29.24 -4.37
C LEU A 711 0.02 28.17 -4.39
N LEU A 712 0.20 27.46 -3.29
CA LEU A 712 1.22 26.43 -3.13
C LEU A 712 0.76 25.08 -3.66
N ASP A 713 -0.54 24.77 -3.52
CA ASP A 713 -1.15 23.54 -4.04
C ASP A 713 -0.37 22.31 -3.57
N ASN A 714 -0.24 22.19 -2.24
CA ASN A 714 0.77 21.35 -1.58
C ASN A 714 0.18 20.41 -0.51
N LEU A 715 -1.14 20.22 -0.47
CA LEU A 715 -1.83 19.36 0.49
C LEU A 715 -2.69 18.33 -0.25
N ASP A 716 -2.30 17.06 -0.20
CA ASP A 716 -2.93 15.98 -0.96
C ASP A 716 -3.35 14.82 -0.05
N ILE A 717 -4.54 14.28 -0.28
CA ILE A 717 -5.00 12.99 0.26
C ILE A 717 -5.47 12.14 -0.91
N SER A 718 -4.89 10.96 -1.08
CA SER A 718 -5.35 9.98 -2.06
C SER A 718 -5.61 8.65 -1.36
N THR A 719 -6.83 8.16 -1.48
CA THR A 719 -7.15 6.77 -1.15
C THR A 719 -7.17 5.96 -2.44
N GLY A 720 -6.84 4.68 -2.36
CA GLY A 720 -6.72 3.84 -3.55
C GLY A 720 -8.03 3.13 -3.87
N SER A 721 -8.14 1.86 -3.50
CA SER A 721 -9.35 1.07 -3.80
C SER A 721 -9.89 0.38 -2.57
N GLY A 722 -11.13 0.62 -2.19
CA GLY A 722 -11.68 0.14 -0.93
C GLY A 722 -12.85 1.02 -0.54
N ASP A 723 -13.59 0.66 0.50
CA ASP A 723 -14.58 1.58 1.04
C ASP A 723 -13.85 2.47 2.06
N ASP A 724 -13.41 3.64 1.63
CA ASP A 724 -12.52 4.51 2.42
C ASP A 724 -13.28 5.56 3.23
N TYR A 725 -12.71 6.01 4.35
CA TYR A 725 -13.17 7.15 5.14
C TYR A 725 -12.10 8.24 5.18
N VAL A 726 -12.47 9.47 4.81
CA VAL A 726 -11.58 10.63 4.87
C VAL A 726 -12.27 11.77 5.63
N PHE A 727 -11.68 12.19 6.73
CA PHE A 727 -12.08 13.36 7.48
C PHE A 727 -11.05 14.49 7.31
N VAL A 728 -11.52 15.68 6.93
CA VAL A 728 -10.71 16.90 6.86
C VAL A 728 -11.30 17.96 7.77
N GLY A 729 -10.59 18.25 8.87
CA GLY A 729 -10.96 19.18 9.94
C GLY A 729 -10.22 20.52 9.89
N GLY A 730 -10.77 21.52 10.58
CA GLY A 730 -10.10 22.81 10.83
C GLY A 730 -10.05 23.77 9.64
N ILE A 731 -8.97 24.58 9.55
CA ILE A 731 -8.76 25.54 8.45
C ILE A 731 -7.96 24.86 7.35
N ALA A 732 -8.65 24.32 6.34
CA ALA A 732 -8.01 23.47 5.34
C ALA A 732 -8.28 23.90 3.89
N ASN A 733 -7.35 23.54 3.01
CA ASN A 733 -7.47 23.57 1.56
C ASN A 733 -6.71 22.35 1.00
N VAL A 734 -7.34 21.19 1.08
CA VAL A 734 -6.73 19.89 0.77
C VAL A 734 -7.38 19.32 -0.49
N ASP A 735 -6.57 18.73 -1.35
CA ASP A 735 -7.04 17.98 -2.51
C ASP A 735 -7.28 16.52 -2.10
N VAL A 736 -8.54 16.09 -2.15
CA VAL A 736 -8.96 14.75 -1.75
C VAL A 736 -9.35 13.95 -3.00
N MET A 737 -8.67 12.83 -3.21
CA MET A 737 -8.98 11.83 -4.24
C MET A 737 -9.40 10.52 -3.56
N ALA A 738 -10.69 10.23 -3.52
CA ALA A 738 -11.23 9.05 -2.83
C ALA A 738 -11.09 7.73 -3.62
N GLY A 739 -10.63 7.80 -4.88
CA GLY A 739 -10.28 6.60 -5.63
C GLY A 739 -11.47 5.75 -6.08
N SER A 740 -11.49 4.46 -5.71
CA SER A 740 -12.55 3.54 -6.12
C SER A 740 -13.10 2.72 -4.95
N GLY A 741 -14.38 2.89 -4.64
CA GLY A 741 -15.10 1.94 -3.81
C GLY A 741 -16.48 2.42 -3.47
N SER A 742 -16.81 2.60 -2.21
CA SER A 742 -18.00 3.33 -1.79
C SER A 742 -17.58 4.21 -0.64
N ASP A 743 -16.96 5.32 -0.99
CA ASP A 743 -16.12 6.12 -0.12
C ASP A 743 -16.96 7.09 0.71
N PHE A 744 -16.45 7.50 1.87
CA PHE A 744 -17.08 8.47 2.74
C PHE A 744 -16.09 9.59 3.08
N VAL A 745 -16.32 10.76 2.47
CA VAL A 745 -15.54 11.98 2.74
C VAL A 745 -16.37 12.92 3.60
N GLU A 746 -15.80 13.36 4.72
CA GLU A 746 -16.40 14.30 5.66
C GLU A 746 -15.53 15.54 5.81
N ILE A 747 -16.10 16.70 5.52
CA ILE A 747 -15.44 17.99 5.68
C ILE A 747 -16.10 18.72 6.85
N ASP A 748 -15.32 18.94 7.91
CA ASP A 748 -15.77 19.63 9.12
C ASP A 748 -14.80 20.78 9.46
N THR A 749 -15.28 21.76 10.20
CA THR A 749 -14.47 22.81 10.85
C THR A 749 -14.22 22.53 12.34
N ALA A 750 -14.77 21.44 12.89
CA ALA A 750 -14.45 20.93 14.23
C ALA A 750 -13.02 20.34 14.30
N GLY A 751 -12.56 20.00 15.51
CA GLY A 751 -11.27 19.34 15.75
C GLY A 751 -10.16 20.25 16.30
N VAL A 752 -10.20 21.56 16.04
CA VAL A 752 -9.18 22.53 16.47
C VAL A 752 -9.35 22.95 17.94
N SER A 753 -8.23 23.05 18.67
CA SER A 753 -8.22 23.47 20.07
C SER A 753 -8.82 24.87 20.29
N GLY A 754 -10.00 24.94 20.90
CA GLY A 754 -10.71 26.18 21.21
C GLY A 754 -11.80 26.57 20.20
N VAL A 755 -12.04 25.74 19.19
CA VAL A 755 -13.13 25.89 18.22
C VAL A 755 -14.36 25.08 18.68
N THR A 756 -15.56 25.61 18.43
CA THR A 756 -16.80 24.86 18.63
C THR A 756 -17.39 24.65 17.25
N GLY A 757 -17.20 23.44 16.70
CA GLY A 757 -17.84 23.01 15.46
C GLY A 757 -19.37 23.02 15.58
N GLY A 758 -20.04 22.66 14.49
CA GLY A 758 -21.46 22.36 14.51
C GLY A 758 -21.79 21.26 15.52
N SER A 759 -23.04 21.22 15.94
CA SER A 759 -23.52 20.16 16.83
C SER A 759 -24.27 19.10 16.05
N THR A 760 -24.18 17.84 16.47
CA THR A 760 -24.97 16.74 15.89
C THR A 760 -26.39 16.69 16.47
N GLY A 761 -27.34 16.17 15.67
CA GLY A 761 -28.74 15.98 16.08
C GLY A 761 -28.98 14.69 16.88
N THR A 762 -30.03 14.66 17.70
CA THR A 762 -30.43 13.44 18.44
C THR A 762 -31.95 13.34 18.61
N TRP A 763 -32.51 12.21 18.21
CA TRP A 763 -33.96 11.95 18.21
C TRP A 763 -34.31 10.67 18.97
N GLU A 764 -35.15 10.82 19.99
CA GLU A 764 -35.63 9.70 20.80
C GLU A 764 -37.07 9.33 20.40
N PHE A 765 -37.30 8.03 20.13
CA PHE A 765 -38.63 7.49 19.82
C PHE A 765 -39.03 6.40 20.84
N GLY A 766 -40.29 6.47 21.31
CA GLY A 766 -40.87 5.51 22.26
C GLY A 766 -40.94 6.00 23.72
N ASP A 767 -41.34 5.14 24.66
CA ASP A 767 -41.47 5.46 26.09
C ASP A 767 -40.64 4.50 26.97
N ILE A 768 -40.11 5.03 28.08
CA ILE A 768 -39.18 4.37 29.00
C ILE A 768 -39.84 3.39 29.99
N THR A 769 -41.17 3.16 29.96
CA THR A 769 -41.85 2.30 30.97
C THR A 769 -42.76 1.18 30.42
N GLY A 770 -42.25 -0.06 30.52
CA GLY A 770 -42.99 -1.35 30.48
C GLY A 770 -43.59 -1.75 29.11
N PRO A 771 -43.81 -3.05 28.77
CA PRO A 771 -44.29 -3.49 27.44
C PRO A 771 -45.50 -2.70 26.91
N GLN A 772 -45.29 -1.95 25.83
CA GLN A 772 -46.30 -1.13 25.16
C GLN A 772 -46.65 -1.68 23.78
N THR A 773 -47.94 -1.68 23.50
CA THR A 773 -48.49 -1.84 22.17
C THR A 773 -48.42 -0.49 21.45
N PHE A 774 -48.10 -0.50 20.16
CA PHE A 774 -47.96 0.73 19.39
C PHE A 774 -49.32 1.44 19.31
N GLY A 775 -49.42 2.66 19.86
CA GLY A 775 -50.64 3.46 19.83
C GLY A 775 -51.47 3.56 21.11
N ASP A 776 -50.91 3.24 22.28
CA ASP A 776 -51.59 3.45 23.58
C ASP A 776 -52.00 4.93 23.82
N ALA A 777 -51.29 5.88 23.17
CA ALA A 777 -51.60 7.31 23.17
C ALA A 777 -52.88 7.70 22.38
N PHE A 778 -53.48 6.81 21.58
CA PHE A 778 -54.71 7.07 20.79
C PHE A 778 -56.00 7.16 21.59
N GLY A 779 -55.96 6.94 22.91
CA GLY A 779 -57.17 6.81 23.71
C GLY A 779 -58.02 5.58 23.33
N LEU A 780 -57.48 4.67 22.53
CA LEU A 780 -58.09 3.38 22.20
C LEU A 780 -58.10 2.51 23.47
N GLN A 781 -59.29 2.08 23.91
CA GLN A 781 -59.41 1.21 25.09
C GLN A 781 -59.00 -0.23 24.74
N GLY A 782 -57.75 -0.50 24.45
CA GLY A 782 -57.35 -1.86 24.05
C GLY A 782 -55.85 -2.05 23.91
N GLY A 783 -55.14 -0.95 23.66
CA GLY A 783 -53.70 -0.89 23.53
C GLY A 783 -53.21 -1.57 22.25
N GLY A 784 -52.98 -0.78 21.20
CA GLY A 784 -52.37 -1.26 19.95
C GLY A 784 -53.08 -0.85 18.66
N ARG A 785 -52.30 -0.74 17.57
CA ARG A 785 -52.77 -0.52 16.19
C ARG A 785 -52.52 -1.78 15.37
N VAL A 786 -53.50 -2.20 14.58
CA VAL A 786 -53.32 -3.29 13.61
C VAL A 786 -52.67 -2.72 12.35
N LEU A 787 -51.50 -3.24 12.00
CA LEU A 787 -50.74 -2.88 10.78
C LEU A 787 -50.53 -4.14 9.96
N TYR A 788 -50.77 -4.11 8.65
CA TYR A 788 -50.56 -5.27 7.79
C TYR A 788 -49.89 -4.88 6.48
N GLN A 789 -48.66 -5.37 6.27
CA GLN A 789 -47.78 -4.90 5.20
C GLN A 789 -47.68 -3.37 5.18
N ALA A 790 -47.71 -2.74 6.35
CA ALA A 790 -47.47 -1.32 6.47
C ALA A 790 -46.01 -1.02 6.09
N GLN A 791 -45.77 0.14 5.50
CA GLN A 791 -44.45 0.60 5.09
C GLN A 791 -44.02 1.75 5.99
N LEU A 792 -42.83 1.68 6.55
CA LEU A 792 -42.20 2.78 7.29
C LEU A 792 -41.08 3.37 6.44
N THR A 793 -41.07 4.69 6.27
CA THR A 793 -40.02 5.43 5.58
C THR A 793 -39.24 6.25 6.59
N ALA A 794 -37.92 6.07 6.67
CA ALA A 794 -36.99 6.95 7.39
C ALA A 794 -36.37 7.96 6.42
N MET A 795 -36.20 9.21 6.86
CA MET A 795 -35.69 10.32 6.07
C MET A 795 -34.68 11.14 6.88
N PHE A 796 -33.54 11.45 6.29
CA PHE A 796 -32.51 12.30 6.88
C PHE A 796 -31.67 12.97 5.80
N ALA A 797 -31.40 14.28 5.92
CA ALA A 797 -30.62 15.05 4.94
C ALA A 797 -31.08 14.84 3.48
N GLY A 798 -32.38 14.63 3.28
CA GLY A 798 -32.98 14.34 1.97
C GLY A 798 -32.89 12.89 1.48
N PHE A 799 -32.11 12.02 2.13
CA PHE A 799 -32.08 10.59 1.84
C PHE A 799 -33.27 9.87 2.47
N GLU A 800 -33.94 9.00 1.72
CA GLU A 800 -35.08 8.22 2.21
C GLU A 800 -34.90 6.70 2.03
N SER A 801 -35.41 5.92 2.99
CA SER A 801 -35.43 4.45 2.95
C SER A 801 -36.75 3.92 3.45
N THR A 802 -37.37 2.99 2.71
CA THR A 802 -38.69 2.44 3.05
C THR A 802 -38.65 0.93 3.27
N VAL A 803 -39.09 0.48 4.45
CA VAL A 803 -39.16 -0.93 4.84
C VAL A 803 -40.58 -1.34 5.22
N THR A 804 -40.84 -2.65 5.31
CA THR A 804 -42.13 -3.17 5.76
C THR A 804 -42.11 -3.39 7.27
N VAL A 805 -43.14 -2.96 7.98
CA VAL A 805 -43.30 -3.22 9.42
C VAL A 805 -43.73 -4.69 9.61
N GLU A 806 -42.88 -5.47 10.27
CA GLU A 806 -43.02 -6.92 10.44
C GLU A 806 -44.00 -7.32 11.57
N THR A 807 -45.29 -7.13 11.35
CA THR A 807 -46.33 -7.63 12.25
C THR A 807 -46.72 -9.08 11.96
N THR A 808 -47.07 -9.85 12.98
CA THR A 808 -47.34 -11.30 12.84
C THR A 808 -48.80 -11.68 13.06
N ALA A 809 -49.25 -12.70 12.31
CA ALA A 809 -50.56 -13.32 12.50
C ALA A 809 -50.78 -13.89 13.92
N ALA A 810 -49.70 -14.27 14.62
CA ALA A 810 -49.76 -14.84 15.97
C ALA A 810 -50.27 -13.83 17.01
N ASN A 811 -50.09 -12.53 16.76
CA ASN A 811 -50.62 -11.44 17.57
C ASN A 811 -51.70 -10.65 16.83
N ASN A 812 -52.39 -11.28 15.87
CA ASN A 812 -53.45 -10.65 15.06
C ASN A 812 -53.01 -9.36 14.37
N TYR A 813 -51.72 -9.28 13.99
CA TYR A 813 -51.09 -8.11 13.36
C TYR A 813 -51.15 -6.82 14.19
N VAL A 814 -51.34 -6.91 15.51
CA VAL A 814 -51.24 -5.77 16.42
C VAL A 814 -49.76 -5.40 16.59
N ALA A 815 -49.40 -4.21 16.16
CA ALA A 815 -48.04 -3.68 16.24
C ALA A 815 -47.66 -3.32 17.68
N THR A 816 -46.41 -3.59 18.05
CA THR A 816 -45.77 -3.19 19.29
C THR A 816 -44.77 -2.05 19.06
N GLN A 817 -44.35 -1.35 20.11
CA GLN A 817 -43.30 -0.33 19.97
C GLN A 817 -41.99 -0.94 19.45
N ILE A 818 -41.70 -2.19 19.79
CA ILE A 818 -40.52 -2.93 19.30
C ILE A 818 -40.61 -3.13 17.78
N ASP A 819 -41.79 -3.49 17.26
CA ASP A 819 -41.95 -3.69 15.81
C ASP A 819 -41.70 -2.40 15.01
N ILE A 820 -42.00 -1.23 15.60
CA ILE A 820 -41.70 0.08 15.00
C ILE A 820 -40.22 0.44 15.16
N ASN A 821 -39.63 0.26 16.33
CA ASN A 821 -38.22 0.56 16.55
C ASN A 821 -37.33 -0.32 15.65
N ASN A 822 -37.66 -1.60 15.49
CA ASN A 822 -36.99 -2.48 14.55
C ASN A 822 -37.19 -2.00 13.11
N ALA A 823 -38.40 -1.56 12.72
CA ALA A 823 -38.60 -1.01 11.39
C ALA A 823 -37.84 0.31 11.15
N ILE A 824 -37.59 1.13 12.18
CA ILE A 824 -36.73 2.31 12.07
C ILE A 824 -35.28 1.89 11.84
N ALA A 825 -34.75 0.99 12.67
CA ALA A 825 -33.39 0.45 12.51
C ALA A 825 -33.21 -0.22 11.14
N ASP A 826 -34.14 -1.12 10.76
CA ASP A 826 -34.15 -1.79 9.46
C ASP A 826 -34.17 -0.78 8.30
N ALA A 827 -34.87 0.37 8.44
CA ALA A 827 -34.90 1.40 7.41
C ALA A 827 -33.55 2.12 7.28
N ILE A 828 -32.90 2.46 8.39
CA ILE A 828 -31.57 3.07 8.42
C ILE A 828 -30.56 2.08 7.82
N ASP A 829 -30.50 0.85 8.31
CA ASP A 829 -29.59 -0.22 7.86
C ASP A 829 -29.78 -0.60 6.37
N SER A 830 -31.00 -0.45 5.83
CA SER A 830 -31.30 -0.81 4.44
C SER A 830 -30.76 0.20 3.43
N ASN A 831 -30.37 1.40 3.86
CA ASN A 831 -29.84 2.44 3.00
C ASN A 831 -28.39 2.75 3.40
N PRO A 832 -27.41 2.57 2.48
CA PRO A 832 -26.00 2.70 2.80
C PRO A 832 -25.60 4.13 3.21
N GLU A 833 -26.28 5.16 2.69
CA GLU A 833 -26.05 6.55 3.10
C GLU A 833 -26.57 6.81 4.52
N LEU A 834 -27.80 6.39 4.84
CA LEU A 834 -28.37 6.56 6.18
C LEU A 834 -27.57 5.82 7.26
N ALA A 835 -27.11 4.60 6.97
CA ALA A 835 -26.31 3.79 7.89
C ALA A 835 -24.93 4.40 8.19
N ARG A 836 -24.40 5.27 7.32
CA ARG A 836 -23.16 6.01 7.54
C ARG A 836 -23.38 7.35 8.23
N LEU A 837 -24.56 7.95 8.09
CA LEU A 837 -24.90 9.26 8.66
C LEU A 837 -25.52 9.18 10.05
N LEU A 838 -26.10 8.05 10.43
CA LEU A 838 -26.88 7.88 11.65
C LEU A 838 -26.39 6.69 12.48
N GLU A 839 -26.45 6.83 13.80
CA GLU A 839 -26.25 5.74 14.76
C GLU A 839 -27.52 5.51 15.58
N GLU A 840 -28.02 4.27 15.62
CA GLU A 840 -29.13 3.88 16.48
C GLU A 840 -28.71 3.11 17.74
N THR A 841 -29.18 3.58 18.90
CA THR A 841 -29.01 2.91 20.20
C THR A 841 -30.37 2.51 20.78
N LEU A 842 -30.56 1.22 21.04
CA LEU A 842 -31.75 0.71 21.74
C LEU A 842 -31.64 0.93 23.26
N GLY A 843 -32.66 1.56 23.84
CA GLY A 843 -32.71 1.81 25.28
C GLY A 843 -33.05 0.58 26.12
N THR A 844 -32.89 0.70 27.45
CA THR A 844 -33.13 -0.39 28.39
C THR A 844 -34.58 -0.87 28.36
N GLY A 845 -34.82 -2.12 27.96
CA GLY A 845 -36.16 -2.71 27.85
C GLY A 845 -36.74 -2.77 26.42
N LEU A 846 -35.94 -2.40 25.41
CA LEU A 846 -36.19 -2.48 23.95
C LEU A 846 -37.34 -1.60 23.42
N GLN A 847 -37.82 -0.63 24.19
CA GLN A 847 -39.01 0.14 23.81
C GLN A 847 -38.74 1.61 23.51
N THR A 848 -37.51 2.05 23.73
CA THR A 848 -37.01 3.31 23.18
C THR A 848 -35.89 3.01 22.20
N ILE A 849 -35.84 3.80 21.13
CA ILE A 849 -34.71 3.86 20.19
C ILE A 849 -34.25 5.32 20.17
N ASN A 850 -32.94 5.51 20.31
CA ASN A 850 -32.29 6.80 20.13
C ASN A 850 -31.57 6.76 18.78
N VAL A 851 -31.81 7.74 17.93
CA VAL A 851 -31.13 7.92 16.65
C VAL A 851 -30.29 9.20 16.78
N ALA A 852 -28.98 9.09 16.57
CA ALA A 852 -28.05 10.22 16.61
C ALA A 852 -27.44 10.46 15.23
N SER A 853 -27.24 11.71 14.87
CA SER A 853 -26.43 12.06 13.69
C SER A 853 -24.95 11.86 14.01
N LEU A 854 -24.21 11.22 13.10
CA LEU A 854 -22.75 11.13 13.16
C LEU A 854 -22.08 12.39 12.61
N VAL A 855 -22.79 13.14 11.77
CA VAL A 855 -22.30 14.35 11.11
C VAL A 855 -22.91 15.61 11.72
N GLU A 856 -22.19 16.73 11.61
CA GLU A 856 -22.64 18.04 12.09
C GLU A 856 -23.76 18.67 11.23
N GLY A 857 -24.22 19.86 11.65
CA GLY A 857 -25.13 20.70 10.88
C GLY A 857 -26.64 20.46 11.12
N LEU A 858 -27.45 21.39 10.60
CA LEU A 858 -28.90 21.43 10.84
C LEU A 858 -29.64 20.54 9.83
N ASN A 859 -29.71 19.24 10.11
CA ASN A 859 -30.59 18.29 9.43
C ASN A 859 -31.57 17.69 10.44
N ASP A 860 -32.84 17.54 10.04
CA ASP A 860 -33.86 16.87 10.85
C ASP A 860 -34.07 15.42 10.38
N PHE A 861 -34.20 14.50 11.36
CA PHE A 861 -34.59 13.12 11.10
C PHE A 861 -36.12 12.99 11.18
N ALA A 862 -36.73 12.43 10.13
CA ALA A 862 -38.17 12.24 10.05
C ALA A 862 -38.54 10.78 9.72
N ILE A 863 -39.69 10.34 10.22
CA ILE A 863 -40.26 9.03 9.91
C ILE A 863 -41.70 9.16 9.42
N SER A 864 -42.09 8.35 8.45
CA SER A 864 -43.46 8.26 7.94
C SER A 864 -43.96 6.82 7.96
N LEU A 865 -45.24 6.62 8.29
CA LEU A 865 -45.89 5.32 8.25
C LEU A 865 -47.01 5.32 7.20
N TYR A 866 -46.99 4.35 6.31
CA TYR A 866 -47.99 4.17 5.27
C TYR A 866 -48.67 2.81 5.39
N GLN A 867 -50.00 2.78 5.34
CA GLN A 867 -50.79 1.55 5.36
C GLN A 867 -51.42 1.32 3.97
N PRO A 868 -51.03 0.26 3.23
CA PRO A 868 -51.63 -0.05 1.94
C PRO A 868 -53.13 -0.32 2.01
N THR A 869 -53.85 0.10 0.97
CA THR A 869 -55.29 -0.14 0.84
C THR A 869 -55.56 -1.59 0.44
N LEU A 870 -56.33 -2.32 1.23
CA LEU A 870 -56.69 -3.71 0.93
C LEU A 870 -57.82 -3.78 -0.10
N VAL A 871 -57.56 -4.47 -1.21
CA VAL A 871 -58.53 -4.69 -2.29
C VAL A 871 -58.84 -6.18 -2.47
N ASP A 872 -60.04 -6.47 -2.99
CA ASP A 872 -60.39 -7.83 -3.42
C ASP A 872 -59.80 -8.15 -4.80
N ALA A 873 -59.73 -9.43 -5.15
CA ALA A 873 -59.22 -9.84 -6.46
C ALA A 873 -60.09 -9.30 -7.60
N GLY A 874 -59.49 -8.55 -8.53
CA GLY A 874 -60.20 -7.94 -9.65
C GLY A 874 -60.83 -6.58 -9.33
N ALA A 875 -60.65 -6.06 -8.11
CA ALA A 875 -61.20 -4.79 -7.64
C ALA A 875 -60.16 -3.67 -7.47
N GLY A 876 -58.90 -3.92 -7.84
CA GLY A 876 -57.85 -2.89 -7.77
C GLY A 876 -57.99 -1.82 -8.85
N SER A 877 -57.39 -0.65 -8.59
CA SER A 877 -57.36 0.50 -9.49
C SER A 877 -56.43 0.31 -10.70
N GLY A 878 -55.55 -0.70 -10.66
CA GLY A 878 -54.62 -1.03 -11.72
C GLY A 878 -55.26 -1.61 -12.99
N ALA A 879 -54.48 -1.64 -14.07
CA ALA A 879 -54.94 -2.15 -15.36
C ALA A 879 -55.43 -3.61 -15.24
N ASN A 880 -56.66 -3.87 -15.72
CA ASN A 880 -57.29 -5.19 -15.70
C ASN A 880 -57.72 -5.70 -14.30
N GLY A 881 -57.95 -4.79 -13.34
CA GLY A 881 -58.45 -5.10 -11.99
C GLY A 881 -57.39 -5.65 -11.03
N THR A 882 -56.10 -5.49 -11.38
CA THR A 882 -54.99 -5.76 -10.46
C THR A 882 -54.85 -4.62 -9.46
N ALA A 883 -54.20 -4.90 -8.32
CA ALA A 883 -53.84 -3.85 -7.37
C ALA A 883 -53.05 -2.74 -8.08
N GLY A 884 -53.48 -1.49 -7.91
CA GLY A 884 -52.73 -0.32 -8.35
C GLY A 884 -51.61 0.06 -7.37
N PRO A 885 -50.85 1.13 -7.65
CA PRO A 885 -49.90 1.68 -6.70
C PRO A 885 -50.58 1.99 -5.35
N GLY A 886 -50.00 1.54 -4.24
CA GLY A 886 -50.57 1.71 -2.90
C GLY A 886 -51.70 0.74 -2.50
N GLU A 887 -52.06 -0.21 -3.36
CA GLU A 887 -53.07 -1.23 -3.08
C GLU A 887 -52.48 -2.63 -2.89
N LEU A 888 -53.10 -3.42 -2.01
CA LEU A 888 -52.72 -4.80 -1.74
C LEU A 888 -53.91 -5.75 -1.92
N THR A 889 -53.77 -6.74 -2.82
CA THR A 889 -54.80 -7.76 -3.01
C THR A 889 -54.72 -8.82 -1.90
N VAL A 890 -55.73 -8.87 -1.03
CA VAL A 890 -55.83 -9.88 0.04
C VAL A 890 -57.06 -10.75 -0.16
N THR A 891 -56.86 -11.99 -0.60
CA THR A 891 -57.94 -12.99 -0.77
C THR A 891 -57.93 -14.09 0.28
N ASN A 892 -56.92 -14.11 1.17
CA ASN A 892 -56.77 -15.14 2.17
C ASN A 892 -57.73 -14.90 3.35
N THR A 893 -58.72 -15.78 3.50
CA THR A 893 -59.71 -15.66 4.57
C THR A 893 -59.11 -15.78 5.96
N THR A 894 -58.00 -16.50 6.14
CA THR A 894 -57.30 -16.58 7.44
C THR A 894 -56.71 -15.23 7.81
N VAL A 895 -55.98 -14.58 6.90
CA VAL A 895 -55.42 -13.24 7.13
C VAL A 895 -56.52 -12.23 7.45
N LEU A 896 -57.61 -12.22 6.69
CA LEU A 896 -58.74 -11.32 6.95
C LEU A 896 -59.39 -11.58 8.32
N ASN A 897 -59.50 -12.84 8.75
CA ASN A 897 -60.01 -13.17 10.08
C ASN A 897 -59.07 -12.70 11.20
N ASP A 898 -57.76 -12.91 11.03
CA ASP A 898 -56.75 -12.47 12.00
C ASP A 898 -56.75 -10.93 12.13
N LEU A 899 -56.86 -10.20 11.01
CA LEU A 899 -57.03 -8.73 11.01
C LEU A 899 -58.32 -8.30 11.71
N ALA A 900 -59.43 -9.01 11.49
CA ALA A 900 -60.70 -8.75 12.15
C ALA A 900 -60.61 -8.95 13.66
N GLU A 901 -59.93 -10.02 14.10
CA GLU A 901 -59.69 -10.28 15.52
C GLU A 901 -58.78 -9.21 16.14
N GLY A 902 -57.77 -8.74 15.41
CA GLY A 902 -56.90 -7.63 15.82
C GLY A 902 -57.69 -6.34 16.03
N LEU A 903 -58.46 -5.90 15.01
CA LEU A 903 -59.22 -4.64 15.03
C LEU A 903 -60.27 -4.62 16.16
N ILE A 904 -60.86 -5.79 16.47
CA ILE A 904 -61.80 -5.94 17.59
C ILE A 904 -61.04 -5.92 18.93
N ALA A 905 -59.90 -6.60 19.03
CA ALA A 905 -59.11 -6.69 20.26
C ALA A 905 -58.53 -5.33 20.68
N THR A 906 -58.08 -4.52 19.71
CA THR A 906 -57.54 -3.18 19.93
C THR A 906 -58.63 -2.12 20.15
N GLN A 907 -59.90 -2.48 19.94
CA GLN A 907 -61.03 -1.54 19.88
C GLN A 907 -60.87 -0.43 18.83
N GLN A 908 -60.02 -0.62 17.81
CA GLN A 908 -60.12 0.19 16.60
C GLN A 908 -61.54 0.08 16.08
N GLU A 909 -62.09 -1.15 16.04
CA GLU A 909 -63.46 -1.40 15.59
C GLU A 909 -64.25 -2.34 16.49
N PRO A 910 -64.95 -1.80 17.52
CA PRO A 910 -65.63 -2.60 18.52
C PRO A 910 -66.90 -3.27 18.00
N ASN A 911 -67.41 -2.86 16.83
CA ASN A 911 -68.63 -3.40 16.26
C ASN A 911 -68.36 -4.63 15.38
N SER A 912 -68.19 -5.79 16.03
CA SER A 912 -68.03 -7.10 15.36
C SER A 912 -69.08 -7.45 14.28
N SER A 913 -70.23 -6.76 14.23
CA SER A 913 -71.20 -6.96 13.13
C SER A 913 -70.75 -6.37 11.79
N LEU A 914 -69.85 -5.38 11.79
CA LEU A 914 -69.23 -4.81 10.59
C LEU A 914 -68.10 -5.69 10.06
N MET A 915 -67.54 -6.57 10.90
CA MET A 915 -66.42 -7.47 10.59
C MET A 915 -66.87 -8.90 10.23
N SER A 916 -68.10 -9.06 9.74
CA SER A 916 -68.72 -10.39 9.57
C SER A 916 -68.51 -11.03 8.20
N ASP A 917 -67.95 -10.29 7.24
CA ASP A 917 -67.56 -10.76 5.91
C ASP A 917 -66.30 -10.05 5.40
N ALA A 918 -65.70 -10.57 4.32
CA ALA A 918 -64.42 -10.10 3.79
C ALA A 918 -64.45 -8.64 3.31
N ASP A 919 -65.58 -8.15 2.80
CA ASP A 919 -65.73 -6.78 2.31
C ASP A 919 -65.85 -5.79 3.47
N GLY A 920 -66.57 -6.17 4.54
CA GLY A 920 -66.63 -5.42 5.79
C GLY A 920 -65.26 -5.28 6.45
N ILE A 921 -64.47 -6.36 6.50
CA ILE A 921 -63.10 -6.34 7.06
C ILE A 921 -62.19 -5.38 6.29
N ARG A 922 -62.17 -5.46 4.95
CA ARG A 922 -61.33 -4.56 4.11
C ARG A 922 -61.77 -3.11 4.21
N THR A 923 -63.09 -2.84 4.14
CA THR A 923 -63.63 -1.48 4.28
C THR A 923 -63.15 -0.87 5.59
N GLN A 924 -63.26 -1.65 6.66
CA GLN A 924 -62.99 -1.16 7.98
C GLN A 924 -61.50 -0.98 8.27
N PHE A 925 -60.65 -1.87 7.76
CA PHE A 925 -59.20 -1.72 7.82
C PHE A 925 -58.71 -0.52 6.99
N ASN A 926 -59.31 -0.26 5.82
CA ASN A 926 -58.92 0.84 4.94
C ASN A 926 -59.36 2.23 5.44
N GLU A 927 -60.25 2.30 6.45
CA GLU A 927 -60.60 3.57 7.11
C GLU A 927 -59.47 4.08 8.01
N ASP A 928 -58.48 3.24 8.33
CA ASP A 928 -57.37 3.55 9.23
C ASP A 928 -56.12 4.09 8.47
N ALA A 929 -56.08 5.39 8.17
CA ALA A 929 -54.85 6.09 7.74
C ALA A 929 -54.06 6.63 8.96
N GLY A 930 -52.73 6.80 8.87
CA GLY A 930 -52.00 7.46 9.96
C GLY A 930 -50.56 7.85 9.62
N SER A 931 -50.18 9.07 10.01
CA SER A 931 -48.81 9.59 10.08
C SER A 931 -48.35 9.74 11.55
N LEU A 932 -47.05 9.70 11.86
CA LEU A 932 -46.49 9.53 13.23
C LEU A 932 -46.13 10.85 13.95
N LEU A 933 -46.09 10.83 15.29
CA LEU A 933 -45.58 11.88 16.21
C LEU A 933 -44.46 11.31 17.13
N GLN A 934 -43.68 12.20 17.77
CA GLN A 934 -42.52 11.88 18.67
C GLN A 934 -42.79 10.82 19.75
N ASP A 935 -44.00 10.81 20.31
CA ASP A 935 -44.41 9.89 21.39
C ASP A 935 -45.00 8.57 20.87
N GLY A 936 -44.92 8.31 19.56
CA GLY A 936 -45.54 7.16 18.90
C GLY A 936 -47.05 7.33 18.64
N SER A 937 -47.62 8.53 18.81
CA SER A 937 -49.01 8.83 18.43
C SER A 937 -49.15 9.24 16.95
N VAL A 938 -50.38 9.46 16.48
CA VAL A 938 -50.79 9.76 15.08
C VAL A 938 -51.32 11.19 15.09
N GLY A 939 -50.84 12.03 14.17
CA GLY A 939 -51.32 13.41 14.02
C GLY A 939 -52.84 13.47 13.82
N THR A 940 -53.56 14.23 14.65
CA THR A 940 -55.04 14.34 14.60
C THR A 940 -55.56 15.44 13.65
N GLY A 941 -54.69 15.96 12.77
CA GLY A 941 -55.02 17.00 11.79
C GLY A 941 -55.73 16.44 10.56
N GLY A 942 -56.96 16.90 10.31
CA GLY A 942 -57.77 16.45 9.19
C GLY A 942 -57.15 16.72 7.81
N ILE A 943 -57.47 15.82 6.88
CA ILE A 943 -57.20 15.89 5.44
C ILE A 943 -57.82 17.17 4.85
N ALA A 944 -57.10 18.29 4.93
CA ALA A 944 -57.46 19.54 4.25
C ALA A 944 -56.28 20.51 4.27
N GLY A 945 -55.23 20.26 3.46
CA GLY A 945 -54.21 21.29 3.24
C GLY A 945 -52.84 20.88 2.70
N LEU A 946 -52.56 19.63 2.36
CA LEU A 946 -51.21 19.18 1.99
C LEU A 946 -51.14 18.75 0.52
N GLY A 947 -50.05 19.15 -0.14
CA GLY A 947 -49.80 19.00 -1.57
C GLY A 947 -50.02 17.59 -2.09
N THR A 948 -50.77 17.49 -3.18
CA THR A 948 -51.06 16.24 -3.87
C THR A 948 -49.90 15.93 -4.80
N ILE A 949 -49.02 14.97 -4.49
CA ILE A 949 -48.08 14.45 -5.50
C ILE A 949 -48.85 13.44 -6.35
N ALA A 950 -49.19 13.86 -7.57
CA ALA A 950 -49.82 13.01 -8.56
C ALA A 950 -48.77 12.04 -9.12
N TYR A 951 -48.92 10.74 -8.83
CA TYR A 951 -48.22 9.68 -9.56
C TYR A 951 -48.93 9.44 -10.89
N ASP A 952 -48.16 9.25 -11.98
CA ASP A 952 -48.72 8.79 -13.26
C ASP A 952 -49.43 7.43 -13.06
N GLY A 953 -50.77 7.48 -13.05
CA GLY A 953 -51.65 6.31 -12.99
C GLY A 953 -52.42 6.08 -11.69
N GLY A 954 -52.29 6.91 -10.63
CA GLY A 954 -53.13 6.77 -9.43
C GLY A 954 -52.72 7.65 -8.25
N GLU A 955 -53.71 8.24 -7.57
CA GLU A 955 -53.53 9.09 -6.38
C GLU A 955 -53.05 8.24 -5.18
N ILE A 956 -51.82 8.44 -4.71
CA ILE A 956 -51.39 7.95 -3.40
C ILE A 956 -51.35 9.16 -2.47
N GLY A 957 -52.35 9.28 -1.60
CA GLY A 957 -52.28 10.23 -0.49
C GLY A 957 -51.20 9.78 0.49
N ARG A 958 -49.95 10.21 0.30
CA ARG A 958 -48.93 10.15 1.36
C ARG A 958 -49.38 11.14 2.43
N GLY A 959 -49.76 10.64 3.61
CA GLY A 959 -49.94 11.49 4.78
C GLY A 959 -48.57 11.95 5.24
N LEU A 960 -47.99 12.95 4.58
CA LEU A 960 -46.78 13.61 5.03
C LEU A 960 -47.14 14.34 6.33
N TYR A 961 -46.59 13.90 7.45
CA TYR A 961 -46.52 14.71 8.65
C TYR A 961 -45.04 14.78 8.94
N GLU A 962 -44.50 15.95 8.66
CA GLU A 962 -43.13 16.33 8.90
C GLU A 962 -42.98 16.43 10.42
N TYR A 963 -42.05 15.64 10.94
CA TYR A 963 -41.71 15.73 12.34
C TYR A 963 -40.67 16.84 12.49
N GLU A 964 -41.14 18.08 12.65
CA GLU A 964 -40.31 19.22 13.06
C GLU A 964 -40.20 19.20 14.60
N ALA A 965 -39.11 18.64 15.12
CA ALA A 965 -38.70 18.93 16.49
C ALA A 965 -37.30 19.52 16.47
N PRO A 966 -37.04 20.62 17.21
CA PRO A 966 -35.80 21.38 17.16
C PRO A 966 -34.68 20.70 17.96
N ASN A 967 -34.43 19.42 17.68
CA ASN A 967 -33.29 18.65 18.15
C ASN A 967 -32.34 18.31 16.99
N GLY A 968 -32.56 18.87 15.80
CA GLY A 968 -31.56 18.93 14.76
C GLY A 968 -30.26 19.52 15.27
N GLY A 969 -29.18 19.16 14.60
CA GLY A 969 -27.87 19.71 14.87
C GLY A 969 -27.80 21.22 14.66
N GLY A 970 -26.61 21.78 14.76
CA GLY A 970 -26.39 23.22 14.61
C GLY A 970 -25.24 23.43 13.64
N SER A 971 -25.36 24.45 12.78
CA SER A 971 -24.22 24.91 11.97
C SER A 971 -23.13 25.52 12.87
N GLY A 972 -21.88 25.32 12.49
CA GLY A 972 -20.73 26.00 13.08
C GLY A 972 -20.79 27.52 12.88
N ASN A 973 -20.51 28.30 13.93
CA ASN A 973 -20.51 29.78 13.89
C ASN A 973 -19.09 30.34 14.11
N GLY A 974 -18.08 29.68 13.54
CA GLY A 974 -16.64 29.96 13.73
C GLY A 974 -16.00 30.68 12.55
N GLY A 975 -14.90 31.40 12.77
CA GLY A 975 -14.14 32.08 11.71
C GLY A 975 -13.19 31.17 10.94
N ASP A 976 -13.36 29.86 11.06
CA ASP A 976 -12.52 28.81 10.49
C ASP A 976 -13.20 28.32 9.22
N ILE A 977 -12.43 28.21 8.14
CA ILE A 977 -12.96 28.10 6.78
C ILE A 977 -12.31 26.92 6.08
N ASN A 978 -13.09 26.13 5.36
CA ASN A 978 -12.58 25.04 4.53
C ASN A 978 -12.86 25.30 3.04
N TYR A 979 -11.84 25.10 2.19
CA TYR A 979 -11.88 25.29 0.73
C TYR A 979 -11.46 24.05 -0.06
N SER A 980 -11.40 22.90 0.59
CA SER A 980 -10.88 21.65 0.01
C SER A 980 -11.55 21.30 -1.31
N GLU A 981 -10.78 20.69 -2.21
CA GLU A 981 -11.22 20.21 -3.51
C GLU A 981 -11.34 18.68 -3.44
N ILE A 982 -12.49 18.14 -3.82
CA ILE A 982 -12.83 16.73 -3.59
C ILE A 982 -13.23 16.07 -4.89
N ASP A 983 -12.49 15.03 -5.28
CA ASP A 983 -12.87 14.07 -6.30
C ASP A 983 -13.24 12.73 -5.64
N MET A 984 -14.52 12.38 -5.71
CA MET A 984 -15.04 11.13 -5.15
C MET A 984 -14.68 9.89 -6.00
N GLY A 985 -14.10 10.10 -7.18
CA GLY A 985 -13.61 9.02 -8.03
C GLY A 985 -14.72 8.18 -8.66
N THR A 986 -14.53 6.85 -8.65
CA THR A 986 -15.33 5.91 -9.46
C THR A 986 -16.25 5.02 -8.64
N GLY A 987 -16.41 5.31 -7.36
CA GLY A 987 -17.15 4.49 -6.43
C GLY A 987 -18.65 4.40 -6.73
N ALA A 988 -19.27 3.33 -6.25
CA ALA A 988 -20.64 2.97 -6.60
C ALA A 988 -21.69 3.67 -5.72
N ASN A 989 -21.36 3.99 -4.47
CA ASN A 989 -22.22 4.65 -3.48
C ASN A 989 -21.36 5.53 -2.56
N ASP A 990 -20.77 6.56 -3.14
CA ASP A 990 -19.92 7.49 -2.42
C ASP A 990 -20.78 8.47 -1.64
N LEU A 991 -20.29 8.90 -0.48
CA LEU A 991 -20.94 9.84 0.41
C LEU A 991 -19.99 10.99 0.69
N LEU A 992 -20.44 12.22 0.43
CA LEU A 992 -19.70 13.44 0.72
C LEU A 992 -20.50 14.32 1.66
N VAL A 993 -19.92 14.67 2.80
CA VAL A 993 -20.46 15.66 3.73
C VAL A 993 -19.64 16.93 3.60
N LEU A 994 -20.28 18.00 3.15
CA LEU A 994 -19.66 19.32 3.04
C LEU A 994 -19.71 20.03 4.38
N SER A 995 -18.83 21.00 4.63
CA SER A 995 -18.84 21.78 5.88
C SER A 995 -20.15 22.57 6.07
N SER A 996 -20.67 22.58 7.30
CA SER A 996 -21.86 23.38 7.64
C SER A 996 -21.58 24.87 7.84
N ALA A 997 -20.30 25.27 7.95
CA ALA A 997 -19.89 26.65 8.26
C ALA A 997 -20.16 27.64 7.11
N ASP A 998 -20.61 28.84 7.45
CA ASP A 998 -21.11 29.88 6.53
C ASP A 998 -20.09 30.47 5.56
N LEU A 999 -18.80 30.44 5.93
CA LEU A 999 -17.71 30.94 5.10
C LEU A 999 -16.99 29.85 4.30
N SER A 1000 -17.29 28.57 4.56
CA SER A 1000 -16.71 27.43 3.85
C SER A 1000 -17.19 27.37 2.40
N ALA A 1001 -16.27 27.01 1.49
CA ALA A 1001 -16.53 26.94 0.05
C ALA A 1001 -15.73 25.83 -0.63
N ASN A 1002 -16.03 24.59 -0.25
CA ASN A 1002 -15.45 23.38 -0.86
C ASN A 1002 -15.86 23.19 -2.33
N THR A 1003 -15.02 22.53 -3.12
CA THR A 1003 -15.26 22.24 -4.53
C THR A 1003 -15.37 20.74 -4.77
N ILE A 1004 -16.48 20.30 -5.37
CA ILE A 1004 -16.65 18.91 -5.83
C ILE A 1004 -16.17 18.85 -7.28
N GLN A 1005 -15.09 18.13 -7.53
CA GLN A 1005 -14.50 17.95 -8.84
C GLN A 1005 -15.11 16.72 -9.54
N ILE A 1006 -15.45 16.88 -10.82
CA ILE A 1006 -15.92 15.80 -11.68
C ILE A 1006 -14.93 15.66 -12.83
N THR A 1007 -13.95 14.77 -12.66
CA THR A 1007 -12.81 14.63 -13.58
C THR A 1007 -12.96 13.46 -14.57
N ASP A 1008 -13.62 12.37 -14.17
CA ASP A 1008 -13.91 11.18 -14.99
C ASP A 1008 -15.37 10.72 -14.81
N ILE A 1009 -15.72 9.55 -15.35
CA ILE A 1009 -17.00 8.86 -15.13
C ILE A 1009 -17.02 8.34 -13.69
N PHE A 1010 -18.08 8.65 -12.96
CA PHE A 1010 -18.30 8.30 -11.57
C PHE A 1010 -19.55 7.43 -11.40
N GLY A 1011 -19.71 6.78 -10.25
CA GLY A 1011 -20.91 6.02 -9.93
C GLY A 1011 -22.02 6.90 -9.36
N LYS A 1012 -22.46 6.61 -8.13
CA LYS A 1012 -23.41 7.45 -7.40
C LYS A 1012 -22.65 8.19 -6.31
N VAL A 1013 -22.71 9.51 -6.32
CA VAL A 1013 -22.21 10.37 -5.24
C VAL A 1013 -23.40 11.02 -4.54
N SER A 1014 -23.58 10.67 -3.28
CA SER A 1014 -24.58 11.24 -2.38
C SER A 1014 -23.92 12.36 -1.59
N VAL A 1015 -24.47 13.57 -1.65
CA VAL A 1015 -23.88 14.78 -1.05
C VAL A 1015 -24.82 15.30 0.03
N VAL A 1016 -24.36 15.33 1.27
CA VAL A 1016 -25.01 16.07 2.35
C VAL A 1016 -24.62 17.54 2.20
N ASN A 1017 -25.54 18.31 1.65
CA ASN A 1017 -25.41 19.75 1.50
C ASN A 1017 -26.40 20.46 2.44
N PHE A 1018 -25.94 21.45 3.21
CA PHE A 1018 -26.80 22.20 4.12
C PHE A 1018 -27.44 23.37 3.38
N PHE A 1019 -28.73 23.27 3.05
CA PHE A 1019 -29.42 24.28 2.25
C PHE A 1019 -29.80 25.51 3.09
N ASP A 1020 -29.49 26.72 2.60
CA ASP A 1020 -30.05 27.97 3.13
C ASP A 1020 -31.51 28.07 2.67
N SER A 1021 -32.38 27.46 3.46
CA SER A 1021 -33.80 27.61 3.26
C SER A 1021 -34.23 28.98 3.80
N GLY A 1022 -34.00 30.03 3.02
CA GLY A 1022 -34.65 31.34 3.20
C GLY A 1022 -36.19 31.29 3.17
N GLU A 1023 -36.78 30.11 2.94
CA GLU A 1023 -38.21 29.83 3.10
C GLU A 1023 -38.55 28.83 4.23
N ASP A 1024 -37.57 28.23 4.93
CA ASP A 1024 -37.88 27.29 6.02
C ASP A 1024 -37.89 27.98 7.39
N THR A 1025 -38.72 29.00 7.46
CA THR A 1025 -39.71 28.88 8.51
C THR A 1025 -41.03 28.51 7.84
N PHE A 1026 -41.49 27.29 8.06
CA PHE A 1026 -42.92 27.04 8.17
C PHE A 1026 -43.50 27.72 9.43
N THR A 1027 -43.16 29.00 9.69
CA THR A 1027 -43.85 29.84 10.66
C THR A 1027 -44.78 30.80 9.93
N TYR A 1028 -46.06 30.47 10.01
CA TYR A 1028 -47.12 31.46 9.83
C TYR A 1028 -47.11 32.39 11.04
N GLU A 1029 -46.23 33.40 11.06
CA GLU A 1029 -46.35 34.52 11.99
C GLU A 1029 -46.54 35.83 11.21
N GLU A 1030 -47.76 36.35 11.33
CA GLU A 1030 -48.25 37.59 10.74
C GLU A 1030 -47.72 38.79 11.58
N ASP A 1031 -46.40 38.98 11.72
CA ASP A 1031 -45.83 40.23 12.25
C ASP A 1031 -44.42 40.53 11.70
N ASP A 1032 -44.43 41.41 10.71
CA ASP A 1032 -43.36 42.00 9.90
C ASP A 1032 -42.31 42.81 10.70
N THR A 1033 -41.58 42.18 11.64
CA THR A 1033 -40.38 42.78 12.26
C THR A 1033 -39.38 41.75 12.83
N VAL A 1034 -38.71 40.96 11.99
CA VAL A 1034 -37.47 40.27 12.37
C VAL A 1034 -36.50 40.35 11.19
N GLY A 1035 -35.23 40.67 11.46
CA GLY A 1035 -34.21 40.86 10.44
C GLY A 1035 -33.95 39.59 9.65
N THR A 1036 -33.52 39.78 8.41
CA THR A 1036 -32.89 38.80 7.51
C THR A 1036 -31.80 38.02 8.25
N GLN A 1037 -32.13 36.87 8.82
CA GLN A 1037 -31.17 35.83 9.17
C GLN A 1037 -31.48 34.68 8.22
N LEU A 1038 -30.76 34.70 7.09
CA LEU A 1038 -30.54 33.51 6.27
C LEU A 1038 -29.81 32.49 7.17
N ALA A 1039 -30.05 31.19 7.00
CA ALA A 1039 -29.30 30.20 7.77
C ALA A 1039 -27.83 30.25 7.32
N ASP A 1040 -26.93 30.40 8.28
CA ASP A 1040 -25.48 30.52 8.11
C ASP A 1040 -24.91 29.17 7.59
N VAL A 1041 -24.95 28.92 6.27
CA VAL A 1041 -24.42 27.70 5.60
C VAL A 1041 -23.45 28.06 4.47
N GLY A 1042 -22.47 27.19 4.21
CA GLY A 1042 -21.41 27.39 3.22
C GLY A 1042 -21.90 27.49 1.77
N ILE A 1043 -21.07 28.11 0.91
CA ILE A 1043 -21.31 28.25 -0.53
C ILE A 1043 -20.31 27.39 -1.30
N HIS A 1044 -20.73 26.19 -1.70
CA HIS A 1044 -19.86 25.18 -2.32
C HIS A 1044 -19.85 25.28 -3.85
N ARG A 1045 -19.07 24.42 -4.52
CA ARG A 1045 -18.93 24.42 -5.97
C ARG A 1045 -19.02 23.05 -6.60
N LEU A 1046 -19.54 23.01 -7.83
CA LEU A 1046 -19.39 21.91 -8.77
C LEU A 1046 -18.40 22.31 -9.86
N ASP A 1047 -17.36 21.50 -10.03
CA ASP A 1047 -16.38 21.68 -11.07
C ASP A 1047 -16.48 20.61 -12.16
N PHE A 1048 -16.91 21.04 -13.35
CA PHE A 1048 -16.90 20.26 -14.58
C PHE A 1048 -15.76 20.65 -15.52
N THR A 1049 -14.70 21.27 -15.00
CA THR A 1049 -13.69 21.90 -15.83
C THR A 1049 -12.94 20.91 -16.73
N ALA A 1050 -12.84 19.64 -16.33
CA ALA A 1050 -12.31 18.55 -17.13
C ALA A 1050 -13.12 18.28 -18.42
N TYR A 1051 -14.43 18.57 -18.40
CA TYR A 1051 -15.35 18.33 -19.53
C TYR A 1051 -15.65 19.58 -20.35
N LEU A 1052 -15.63 20.77 -19.74
CA LEU A 1052 -16.01 22.05 -20.36
C LEU A 1052 -14.81 22.83 -20.91
N THR A 1053 -14.08 22.27 -21.88
CA THR A 1053 -12.76 22.75 -22.31
C THR A 1053 -12.78 23.82 -23.42
N ASN A 1054 -13.94 24.35 -23.83
CA ASN A 1054 -14.00 25.29 -24.95
C ASN A 1054 -13.26 26.62 -24.65
N THR A 1055 -12.62 27.18 -25.68
CA THR A 1055 -11.85 28.44 -25.62
C THR A 1055 -12.30 29.42 -26.69
N MET A 1056 -11.99 30.70 -26.48
CA MET A 1056 -12.19 31.80 -27.42
C MET A 1056 -10.90 32.61 -27.63
N ASP A 1057 -10.74 33.15 -28.84
CA ASP A 1057 -9.65 34.05 -29.23
C ASP A 1057 -10.24 35.31 -29.91
N GLU A 1058 -10.34 36.41 -29.16
CA GLU A 1058 -10.85 37.70 -29.67
C GLU A 1058 -9.87 38.41 -30.64
N SER A 1059 -8.72 37.81 -30.98
CA SER A 1059 -7.72 38.47 -31.79
C SER A 1059 -8.12 38.57 -33.27
N ASP A 1060 -8.32 39.80 -33.74
CA ASP A 1060 -8.71 40.17 -35.13
C ASP A 1060 -7.76 39.66 -36.24
N ASN A 1061 -6.65 38.96 -35.93
CA ASN A 1061 -5.59 38.62 -36.89
C ASN A 1061 -4.90 37.26 -36.63
N THR A 1062 -5.28 36.23 -37.39
CA THR A 1062 -4.64 34.90 -37.53
C THR A 1062 -4.40 34.13 -36.22
N PRO A 1063 -4.95 32.91 -36.07
CA PRO A 1063 -4.90 32.16 -34.81
C PRO A 1063 -3.46 32.11 -34.29
N ASN A 1064 -3.28 32.60 -33.07
CA ASN A 1064 -2.06 32.36 -32.33
C ASN A 1064 -2.48 31.79 -30.99
N ASP A 1065 -1.99 30.58 -30.69
CA ASP A 1065 -2.30 29.81 -29.49
C ASP A 1065 -1.89 30.54 -28.17
N LEU A 1066 -1.40 31.78 -28.26
CA LEU A 1066 -1.01 32.64 -27.13
C LEU A 1066 -2.10 33.64 -26.70
N SER A 1067 -3.20 33.82 -27.47
CA SER A 1067 -4.33 34.70 -27.11
C SER A 1067 -5.63 33.95 -26.79
N GLU A 1068 -5.63 32.62 -26.84
CA GLU A 1068 -6.78 31.80 -26.48
C GLU A 1068 -7.05 31.86 -24.97
N MET A 1069 -8.30 32.07 -24.58
CA MET A 1069 -8.76 32.00 -23.18
C MET A 1069 -9.95 31.06 -23.07
N ARG A 1070 -10.11 30.41 -21.92
CA ARG A 1070 -11.26 29.54 -21.65
C ARG A 1070 -12.56 30.34 -21.65
N ILE A 1071 -13.61 29.80 -22.26
CA ILE A 1071 -14.96 30.35 -22.15
C ILE A 1071 -15.46 30.10 -20.73
N ALA A 1072 -15.95 31.12 -20.03
CA ALA A 1072 -16.48 31.00 -18.68
C ALA A 1072 -17.65 30.00 -18.62
N THR A 1073 -17.73 29.24 -17.53
CA THR A 1073 -18.83 28.30 -17.31
C THR A 1073 -20.11 29.06 -16.96
N ALA A 1074 -21.23 28.69 -17.57
CA ALA A 1074 -22.53 29.32 -17.29
C ALA A 1074 -23.63 28.29 -17.05
N LEU A 1075 -24.63 28.67 -16.24
CA LEU A 1075 -25.87 27.91 -16.07
C LEU A 1075 -26.87 28.34 -17.14
N GLU A 1076 -27.38 27.40 -17.94
CA GLU A 1076 -28.37 27.63 -18.98
C GLU A 1076 -29.73 27.05 -18.58
N THR A 1077 -30.79 27.83 -18.83
CA THR A 1077 -32.19 27.52 -18.50
C THR A 1077 -32.91 26.83 -19.65
N ASP A 1078 -32.53 27.11 -20.90
CA ASP A 1078 -33.07 26.47 -22.08
C ASP A 1078 -32.22 25.27 -22.48
N VAL A 1079 -32.55 24.12 -21.89
CA VAL A 1079 -31.90 22.84 -22.20
C VAL A 1079 -32.04 22.38 -23.66
N THR A 1080 -32.84 23.08 -24.48
CA THR A 1080 -32.98 22.83 -25.91
C THR A 1080 -32.05 23.69 -26.78
N ASP A 1081 -31.33 24.64 -26.19
CA ASP A 1081 -30.37 25.53 -26.86
C ASP A 1081 -29.12 25.73 -25.99
N LEU A 1082 -28.15 24.80 -26.10
CA LEU A 1082 -26.92 24.82 -25.31
C LEU A 1082 -25.70 25.21 -26.16
N GLY A 1083 -24.96 26.21 -25.68
CA GLY A 1083 -23.72 26.77 -26.21
C GLY A 1083 -22.45 26.14 -25.63
N ALA A 1084 -21.30 26.82 -25.75
CA ALA A 1084 -20.01 26.31 -25.29
C ALA A 1084 -19.80 26.55 -23.78
N ASN A 1085 -19.35 25.53 -23.04
CA ASN A 1085 -19.11 25.55 -21.59
C ASN A 1085 -20.35 25.87 -20.75
N GLU A 1086 -21.50 25.32 -21.14
CA GLU A 1086 -22.76 25.51 -20.41
C GLU A 1086 -23.19 24.26 -19.64
N VAL A 1087 -23.82 24.50 -18.49
CA VAL A 1087 -24.44 23.49 -17.63
C VAL A 1087 -25.94 23.75 -17.59
N ALA A 1088 -26.75 22.72 -17.77
CA ALA A 1088 -28.21 22.83 -17.78
C ALA A 1088 -28.85 21.82 -16.82
N VAL A 1089 -29.86 22.25 -16.06
CA VAL A 1089 -30.62 21.39 -15.13
C VAL A 1089 -32.06 21.23 -15.64
N VAL A 1090 -32.58 19.99 -15.71
CA VAL A 1090 -33.91 19.71 -16.24
C VAL A 1090 -34.63 18.59 -15.48
N ASP A 1091 -35.93 18.77 -15.21
CA ASP A 1091 -36.78 17.72 -14.64
C ASP A 1091 -37.04 16.58 -15.64
N PHE A 1092 -36.90 15.33 -15.20
CA PHE A 1092 -37.18 14.14 -16.00
C PHE A 1092 -38.56 14.12 -16.67
N ASN A 1093 -39.59 14.69 -16.05
CA ASN A 1093 -40.95 14.82 -16.62
C ASN A 1093 -40.95 15.64 -17.91
N LEU A 1094 -40.07 16.64 -18.01
CA LEU A 1094 -39.93 17.46 -19.21
C LEU A 1094 -39.24 16.66 -20.32
N VAL A 1095 -38.19 15.93 -19.97
CA VAL A 1095 -37.43 15.06 -20.88
C VAL A 1095 -38.32 13.96 -21.48
N ASP A 1096 -39.10 13.25 -20.65
CA ASP A 1096 -40.05 12.21 -21.10
C ASP A 1096 -41.16 12.78 -22.01
N GLY A 1097 -41.42 14.10 -21.93
CA GLY A 1097 -42.41 14.80 -22.72
C GLY A 1097 -41.96 15.20 -24.14
N TRP A 1098 -40.66 15.21 -24.46
CA TRP A 1098 -40.14 15.85 -25.68
C TRP A 1098 -40.47 15.12 -26.98
N ASN A 1099 -40.38 13.79 -27.02
CA ASN A 1099 -40.68 13.00 -28.23
C ASN A 1099 -42.18 12.76 -28.43
N GLY A 1100 -43.03 13.04 -27.44
CA GLY A 1100 -44.48 12.85 -27.50
C GLY A 1100 -44.93 11.41 -27.83
N ALA A 1101 -43.99 10.46 -27.82
CA ALA A 1101 -44.21 9.04 -28.00
C ALA A 1101 -44.48 8.41 -26.63
N THR A 1102 -45.38 7.43 -26.56
CA THR A 1102 -45.64 6.64 -25.34
C THR A 1102 -44.50 5.64 -25.08
N THR A 1103 -43.26 6.11 -25.05
CA THR A 1103 -42.12 5.33 -24.56
C THR A 1103 -42.21 5.37 -23.04
N ASN A 1104 -42.36 4.21 -22.39
CA ASN A 1104 -42.29 4.10 -20.94
C ASN A 1104 -40.83 4.33 -20.48
N LEU A 1105 -40.28 5.54 -20.67
CA LEU A 1105 -39.00 5.89 -20.07
C LEU A 1105 -39.21 6.00 -18.56
N SER A 1106 -38.20 5.58 -17.81
CA SER A 1106 -38.13 5.83 -16.38
C SER A 1106 -36.76 6.38 -16.06
N PHE A 1107 -36.66 7.18 -15.01
CA PHE A 1107 -35.39 7.73 -14.56
C PHE A 1107 -34.30 6.64 -14.46
N ALA A 1108 -34.62 5.52 -13.80
CA ALA A 1108 -33.74 4.36 -13.68
C ALA A 1108 -33.25 3.80 -15.03
N THR A 1109 -34.09 3.82 -16.08
CA THR A 1109 -33.74 3.26 -17.39
C THR A 1109 -33.18 4.28 -18.38
N LEU A 1110 -33.07 5.57 -18.01
CA LEU A 1110 -32.53 6.62 -18.86
C LEU A 1110 -31.04 6.38 -19.16
N THR A 1111 -30.72 6.13 -20.43
CA THR A 1111 -29.38 6.01 -20.98
C THR A 1111 -29.00 7.25 -21.79
N ALA A 1112 -27.70 7.47 -22.02
CA ALA A 1112 -27.21 8.61 -22.80
C ALA A 1112 -27.78 8.66 -24.23
N SER A 1113 -27.98 7.49 -24.87
CA SER A 1113 -28.58 7.44 -26.21
C SER A 1113 -30.08 7.69 -26.22
N GLN A 1114 -30.80 7.45 -25.12
CA GLN A 1114 -32.20 7.87 -24.98
C GLN A 1114 -32.30 9.38 -24.73
N LEU A 1115 -31.47 9.94 -23.84
CA LEU A 1115 -31.43 11.38 -23.62
C LEU A 1115 -31.13 12.13 -24.93
N LEU A 1116 -30.11 11.67 -25.67
CA LEU A 1116 -29.75 12.25 -26.97
C LEU A 1116 -30.90 12.21 -27.98
N ALA A 1117 -31.71 11.14 -27.96
CA ALA A 1117 -32.88 11.02 -28.83
C ALA A 1117 -34.01 11.98 -28.43
N GLU A 1118 -34.25 12.14 -27.13
CA GLU A 1118 -35.26 13.07 -26.59
C GLU A 1118 -34.85 14.53 -26.86
N MET A 1119 -33.60 14.91 -26.60
CA MET A 1119 -33.08 16.26 -26.89
C MET A 1119 -33.19 16.61 -28.37
N ASN A 1120 -32.81 15.68 -29.27
CA ASN A 1120 -32.95 15.88 -30.72
C ASN A 1120 -34.43 15.88 -31.18
N ALA A 1121 -35.35 15.29 -30.42
CA ALA A 1121 -36.79 15.31 -30.73
C ALA A 1121 -37.49 16.59 -30.27
N ALA A 1122 -36.97 17.26 -29.23
CA ALA A 1122 -37.46 18.54 -28.71
C ALA A 1122 -37.46 19.67 -29.76
N GLY A 1123 -36.68 19.52 -30.85
CA GLY A 1123 -36.79 20.34 -32.06
C GLY A 1123 -35.98 21.62 -32.07
N GLY A 1124 -35.06 21.79 -31.11
CA GLY A 1124 -34.05 22.84 -31.07
C GLY A 1124 -32.76 22.39 -31.76
N ALA A 1125 -32.50 22.99 -32.91
CA ALA A 1125 -31.18 23.11 -33.48
C ALA A 1125 -30.24 23.78 -32.46
N ALA A 1126 -29.15 23.13 -32.01
CA ALA A 1126 -28.11 23.79 -31.20
C ALA A 1126 -27.72 25.14 -31.85
N SER A 1127 -28.09 26.28 -31.26
CA SER A 1127 -27.96 27.57 -31.96
C SER A 1127 -27.98 28.80 -31.03
N GLU A 1128 -27.10 28.85 -30.04
CA GLU A 1128 -26.14 29.96 -30.05
C GLU A 1128 -25.10 29.63 -31.12
N GLY A 1129 -25.36 30.06 -32.37
CA GLY A 1129 -24.38 29.91 -33.44
C GLY A 1129 -23.04 30.50 -33.02
N ALA A 1130 -21.94 29.83 -33.37
CA ALA A 1130 -20.55 30.16 -33.02
C ALA A 1130 -20.38 31.57 -32.42
N LYS A 1131 -19.99 31.67 -31.14
CA LYS A 1131 -19.35 32.91 -30.69
C LYS A 1131 -18.26 33.21 -31.72
N THR A 1132 -18.21 34.45 -32.21
CA THR A 1132 -17.49 34.78 -33.45
C THR A 1132 -15.99 34.49 -33.37
N ASP A 1133 -15.53 34.24 -32.14
CA ASP A 1133 -14.17 34.09 -31.67
C ASP A 1133 -13.93 32.71 -31.02
N GLN A 1134 -14.89 31.76 -31.02
CA GLN A 1134 -14.67 30.40 -30.49
C GLN A 1134 -13.66 29.63 -31.34
N VAL A 1135 -12.74 28.91 -30.69
CA VAL A 1135 -11.64 28.20 -31.37
C VAL A 1135 -12.05 26.82 -31.86
N GLN A 1136 -12.80 26.06 -31.06
CA GLN A 1136 -13.21 24.69 -31.39
C GLN A 1136 -14.53 24.65 -32.18
N ASP A 1137 -14.67 23.65 -33.05
CA ASP A 1137 -15.88 23.39 -33.88
C ASP A 1137 -16.98 22.60 -33.12
N ILE A 1138 -16.77 22.25 -31.85
CA ILE A 1138 -17.71 21.47 -31.03
C ILE A 1138 -17.99 22.25 -29.73
N ASN A 1139 -19.26 22.37 -29.36
CA ASN A 1139 -19.68 22.83 -28.04
C ASN A 1139 -19.72 21.64 -27.08
N GLN A 1140 -19.08 21.80 -25.92
CA GLN A 1140 -19.14 20.86 -24.80
C GLN A 1140 -20.07 21.42 -23.73
N THR A 1141 -21.03 20.61 -23.29
CA THR A 1141 -22.05 20.99 -22.31
C THR A 1141 -22.29 19.88 -21.30
N ILE A 1142 -22.82 20.26 -20.14
CA ILE A 1142 -23.30 19.34 -19.11
C ILE A 1142 -24.81 19.46 -18.99
N VAL A 1143 -25.51 18.32 -18.95
CA VAL A 1143 -26.96 18.26 -18.70
C VAL A 1143 -27.21 17.39 -17.48
N MET A 1144 -27.78 17.98 -16.43
CA MET A 1144 -28.20 17.31 -15.21
C MET A 1144 -29.72 17.08 -15.26
N VAL A 1145 -30.13 15.81 -15.34
CA VAL A 1145 -31.55 15.43 -15.38
C VAL A 1145 -31.99 15.04 -13.99
N GLU A 1146 -32.92 15.78 -13.38
CA GLU A 1146 -33.45 15.52 -12.03
C GLU A 1146 -34.50 14.41 -12.01
N ASN A 1147 -34.46 13.55 -11.00
CA ASN A 1147 -35.43 12.48 -10.77
C ASN A 1147 -36.76 13.05 -10.27
N ASN A 1148 -37.84 12.77 -11.00
CA ASN A 1148 -39.18 13.20 -10.64
C ASN A 1148 -39.79 12.47 -9.42
N ARG A 1149 -39.13 11.43 -8.90
CA ARG A 1149 -39.58 10.65 -7.73
C ARG A 1149 -38.70 10.86 -6.51
N ASN A 1150 -37.52 11.43 -6.67
CA ASN A 1150 -36.54 11.71 -5.62
C ASN A 1150 -35.88 13.05 -5.94
N ALA A 1151 -36.42 14.15 -5.43
CA ALA A 1151 -35.91 15.49 -5.75
C ALA A 1151 -34.48 15.64 -5.20
N GLY A 1152 -33.58 16.29 -5.94
CA GLY A 1152 -32.16 16.34 -5.58
C GLY A 1152 -31.29 15.22 -6.15
N GLU A 1153 -31.87 14.17 -6.72
CA GLU A 1153 -31.14 13.13 -7.45
C GLU A 1153 -31.06 13.47 -8.95
N TYR A 1154 -29.85 13.59 -9.49
CA TYR A 1154 -29.56 14.00 -10.87
C TYR A 1154 -28.72 12.95 -11.59
N LYS A 1155 -29.12 12.59 -12.82
CA LYS A 1155 -28.21 11.94 -13.77
C LYS A 1155 -27.46 13.00 -14.57
N VAL A 1156 -26.13 12.95 -14.54
CA VAL A 1156 -25.26 13.95 -15.16
C VAL A 1156 -24.73 13.43 -16.49
N PHE A 1157 -24.89 14.21 -17.55
CA PHE A 1157 -24.47 13.85 -18.91
C PHE A 1157 -23.54 14.90 -19.49
N SER A 1158 -22.44 14.46 -20.10
CA SER A 1158 -21.68 15.29 -21.03
C SER A 1158 -22.31 15.19 -22.42
N VAL A 1159 -22.69 16.32 -22.99
CA VAL A 1159 -23.37 16.43 -24.28
C VAL A 1159 -22.52 17.28 -25.23
N GLN A 1160 -22.51 16.91 -26.51
CA GLN A 1160 -21.76 17.64 -27.54
C GLN A 1160 -22.67 18.07 -28.69
N SER A 1161 -22.48 19.29 -29.19
CA SER A 1161 -23.13 19.82 -30.40
C SER A 1161 -22.11 20.44 -31.36
N ASP A 1162 -22.45 20.45 -32.66
CA ASP A 1162 -21.60 21.02 -33.72
C ASP A 1162 -21.86 22.52 -33.84
N VAL A 1163 -20.79 23.31 -33.96
CA VAL A 1163 -20.84 24.79 -33.98
C VAL A 1163 -21.40 25.35 -35.29
N ASP A 1164 -21.36 24.58 -36.39
CA ASP A 1164 -21.52 25.16 -37.73
C ASP A 1164 -22.15 24.24 -38.79
N ASN A 1165 -23.43 23.82 -38.61
CA ASN A 1165 -24.07 22.93 -39.59
C ASN A 1165 -25.43 23.40 -40.10
N ALA A 1166 -25.41 24.47 -40.91
CA ALA A 1166 -26.51 24.97 -41.73
C ALA A 1166 -27.42 23.86 -42.35
N GLY A 1167 -28.40 23.38 -41.58
CA GLY A 1167 -29.45 22.46 -42.00
C GLY A 1167 -29.50 21.05 -41.37
N THR A 1168 -28.60 20.69 -40.45
CA THR A 1168 -28.73 19.49 -39.59
C THR A 1168 -28.26 19.79 -38.18
N ASP A 1169 -28.87 20.79 -37.56
CA ASP A 1169 -28.53 21.25 -36.22
C ASP A 1169 -29.11 20.26 -35.19
N GLY A 1170 -28.25 19.52 -34.51
CA GLY A 1170 -28.67 18.57 -33.47
C GLY A 1170 -27.49 18.13 -32.61
N PHE A 1171 -27.78 17.71 -31.39
CA PHE A 1171 -26.80 17.13 -30.49
C PHE A 1171 -26.19 15.86 -31.12
N THR A 1172 -24.87 15.76 -31.08
CA THR A 1172 -24.09 14.75 -31.82
C THR A 1172 -23.77 13.51 -30.99
N SER A 1173 -23.49 13.70 -29.70
CA SER A 1173 -23.23 12.63 -28.74
C SER A 1173 -23.62 13.03 -27.33
N ALA A 1174 -23.90 12.02 -26.50
CA ALA A 1174 -24.08 12.17 -25.07
C ALA A 1174 -23.39 10.98 -24.37
N THR A 1175 -22.80 11.24 -23.20
CA THR A 1175 -22.18 10.26 -22.30
C THR A 1175 -22.74 10.48 -20.90
N LEU A 1176 -23.19 9.41 -20.25
CA LEU A 1176 -23.57 9.47 -18.83
C LEU A 1176 -22.28 9.50 -18.01
N LEU A 1177 -22.09 10.54 -17.21
CA LEU A 1177 -20.95 10.68 -16.32
C LEU A 1177 -21.20 9.98 -14.99
N GLY A 1178 -22.41 10.06 -14.44
CA GLY A 1178 -22.77 9.42 -13.17
C GLY A 1178 -24.09 9.94 -12.60
N THR A 1179 -24.36 9.64 -11.32
CA THR A 1179 -25.53 10.13 -10.58
C THR A 1179 -25.07 10.95 -9.37
N LEU A 1180 -25.57 12.18 -9.23
CA LEU A 1180 -25.36 13.03 -8.04
C LEU A 1180 -26.67 13.08 -7.25
N ASP A 1181 -26.63 12.93 -5.93
CA ASP A 1181 -27.81 13.00 -5.06
C ASP A 1181 -27.56 13.97 -3.91
N PHE A 1182 -28.11 15.18 -3.99
CA PHE A 1182 -27.96 16.21 -2.96
C PHE A 1182 -29.00 16.11 -1.83
N GLY A 1183 -29.88 15.09 -1.87
CA GLY A 1183 -31.02 14.94 -0.96
C GLY A 1183 -32.16 15.96 -1.17
N TYR A 1184 -31.85 17.19 -1.60
CA TYR A 1184 -32.82 18.21 -2.00
C TYR A 1184 -32.47 18.82 -3.36
N SER A 1185 -33.49 19.37 -4.03
CA SER A 1185 -33.32 20.01 -5.33
C SER A 1185 -32.41 21.24 -5.21
N ILE A 1186 -31.35 21.27 -6.03
CA ILE A 1186 -30.43 22.43 -6.10
C ILE A 1186 -30.96 23.52 -7.04
N SER A 1187 -31.98 23.22 -7.86
CA SER A 1187 -32.66 24.19 -8.71
C SER A 1187 -33.74 24.94 -7.92
N ARG A 1188 -33.52 26.23 -7.60
CA ARG A 1188 -34.60 27.07 -7.09
C ARG A 1188 -35.60 27.33 -8.21
N GLY A 1189 -36.72 26.59 -8.19
CA GLY A 1189 -37.81 26.82 -9.12
C GLY A 1189 -38.46 28.19 -8.85
N GLU A 1190 -38.27 29.17 -9.73
CA GLU A 1190 -39.12 30.36 -9.69
C GLU A 1190 -40.57 29.97 -10.02
N THR A 1191 -41.49 30.21 -9.08
CA THR A 1191 -42.85 30.58 -9.49
C THR A 1191 -42.82 32.07 -9.86
N PRO A 1192 -43.07 32.44 -11.14
CA PRO A 1192 -42.90 33.82 -11.58
C PRO A 1192 -44.07 34.66 -11.09
N THR A 1193 -43.92 35.41 -9.99
CA THR A 1193 -44.97 36.36 -9.60
C THR A 1193 -44.53 37.73 -9.10
N ASP A 1194 -43.24 38.03 -8.90
CA ASP A 1194 -42.88 39.38 -8.47
C ASP A 1194 -42.79 40.33 -9.68
N VAL A 1195 -43.87 41.08 -9.87
CA VAL A 1195 -43.98 42.15 -10.84
C VAL A 1195 -43.72 43.44 -10.07
N ASP A 1196 -42.72 44.24 -10.47
CA ASP A 1196 -42.55 45.58 -9.89
C ASP A 1196 -43.85 46.38 -10.09
N GLU A 1197 -44.58 46.61 -8.99
CA GLU A 1197 -45.89 47.26 -9.02
C GLU A 1197 -45.84 48.71 -9.56
N THR A 1198 -44.64 49.28 -9.71
CA THR A 1198 -44.47 50.66 -10.17
C THR A 1198 -44.29 50.81 -11.68
N ASP A 1199 -43.81 49.79 -12.41
CA ASP A 1199 -43.66 49.88 -13.87
C ASP A 1199 -44.03 48.62 -14.67
N GLY A 1200 -44.34 47.50 -14.02
CA GLY A 1200 -44.74 46.26 -14.69
C GLY A 1200 -43.60 45.53 -15.39
N THR A 1201 -42.33 45.86 -15.10
CA THR A 1201 -41.19 45.02 -15.48
C THR A 1201 -41.11 43.83 -14.54
N ILE A 1202 -40.91 42.66 -15.16
CA ILE A 1202 -40.49 41.45 -14.47
C ILE A 1202 -39.01 41.67 -14.16
N VAL A 1203 -38.66 41.75 -12.88
CA VAL A 1203 -37.27 41.72 -12.46
C VAL A 1203 -36.96 40.24 -12.23
N THR A 1204 -36.30 39.61 -13.19
CA THR A 1204 -35.65 38.31 -13.00
C THR A 1204 -34.43 38.56 -12.11
N ASN A 1205 -34.50 38.22 -10.83
CA ASN A 1205 -33.28 38.09 -10.03
C ASN A 1205 -32.62 36.76 -10.44
N GLY A 1206 -31.29 36.76 -10.58
CA GLY A 1206 -30.54 35.72 -11.30
C GLY A 1206 -30.82 34.28 -10.87
N ASP A 1207 -30.90 33.41 -11.87
CA ASP A 1207 -30.98 31.96 -11.76
C ASP A 1207 -29.78 31.42 -10.98
N THR A 1208 -30.00 31.04 -9.73
CA THR A 1208 -28.96 30.55 -8.82
C THR A 1208 -29.25 29.11 -8.42
N LEU A 1209 -28.26 28.24 -8.60
CA LEU A 1209 -28.19 26.96 -7.91
C LEU A 1209 -28.03 27.28 -6.42
N SER A 1210 -28.93 26.77 -5.55
CA SER A 1210 -29.12 27.20 -4.16
C SER A 1210 -27.88 27.80 -3.45
N ASN A 1211 -27.09 26.98 -2.76
CA ASN A 1211 -25.82 27.33 -2.12
C ASN A 1211 -24.64 26.59 -2.78
N ILE A 1212 -24.80 26.19 -4.05
CA ILE A 1212 -23.78 25.51 -4.86
C ILE A 1212 -23.57 26.33 -6.14
N ASN A 1213 -22.35 26.73 -6.43
CA ASN A 1213 -22.00 27.47 -7.64
C ASN A 1213 -21.28 26.59 -8.68
N LEU A 1214 -21.17 27.08 -9.91
CA LEU A 1214 -20.35 26.45 -10.95
C LEU A 1214 -18.96 27.09 -10.98
N THR A 1215 -17.92 26.27 -10.99
CA THR A 1215 -16.52 26.74 -11.11
C THR A 1215 -16.29 27.45 -12.44
N GLY A 1216 -15.62 28.61 -12.39
CA GLY A 1216 -15.31 29.43 -13.57
C GLY A 1216 -16.48 30.27 -14.08
N SER A 1217 -17.54 30.44 -13.29
CA SER A 1217 -18.65 31.35 -13.57
C SER A 1217 -18.38 32.77 -13.04
N VAL A 1218 -19.01 33.78 -13.66
CA VAL A 1218 -18.81 35.20 -13.29
C VAL A 1218 -19.22 35.48 -11.84
N ASP A 1219 -20.23 34.77 -11.32
CA ASP A 1219 -20.67 34.86 -9.92
C ASP A 1219 -19.70 34.12 -8.97
N SER A 1220 -19.09 33.01 -9.41
CA SER A 1220 -18.06 32.31 -8.61
C SER A 1220 -16.80 33.15 -8.39
N ASP A 1221 -16.40 33.95 -9.38
CA ASP A 1221 -15.23 34.82 -9.33
C ASP A 1221 -15.43 36.01 -8.37
N ALA A 1222 -16.66 36.52 -8.23
CA ALA A 1222 -16.93 37.66 -7.38
C ALA A 1222 -16.77 37.31 -5.89
N HIS A 1223 -17.28 36.16 -5.45
CA HIS A 1223 -17.16 35.70 -4.06
C HIS A 1223 -15.74 35.24 -3.72
N PHE A 1224 -15.06 34.48 -4.59
CA PHE A 1224 -13.67 34.05 -4.34
C PHE A 1224 -12.70 35.23 -4.27
N ASN A 1225 -12.83 36.20 -5.18
CA ASN A 1225 -11.96 37.38 -5.17
C ASN A 1225 -12.19 38.28 -3.94
N ASP A 1226 -13.41 38.32 -3.40
CA ASP A 1226 -13.73 39.07 -2.18
C ASP A 1226 -13.23 38.33 -0.92
N VAL A 1227 -13.29 36.99 -0.94
CA VAL A 1227 -12.82 36.09 0.12
C VAL A 1227 -11.28 36.07 0.23
N PHE A 1228 -10.56 35.94 -0.88
CA PHE A 1228 -9.09 35.95 -0.90
C PHE A 1228 -8.50 37.38 -1.00
N GLY A 1229 -9.34 38.41 -1.06
CA GLY A 1229 -8.89 39.80 -1.23
C GLY A 1229 -8.10 40.04 -2.52
N LEU A 1230 -8.19 39.13 -3.49
CA LEU A 1230 -7.57 39.23 -4.80
C LEU A 1230 -8.35 40.26 -5.60
N THR A 1231 -7.94 41.53 -5.53
CA THR A 1231 -8.52 42.55 -6.42
C THR A 1231 -8.29 42.13 -7.85
N SER A 1232 -9.38 41.87 -8.59
CA SER A 1232 -9.33 41.54 -10.00
C SER A 1232 -8.45 42.56 -10.73
N VAL A 1233 -7.30 42.10 -11.20
CA VAL A 1233 -6.63 42.77 -12.31
C VAL A 1233 -7.39 42.28 -13.53
N ALA A 1234 -8.52 42.95 -13.81
CA ALA A 1234 -9.21 42.78 -15.07
C ALA A 1234 -8.19 42.94 -16.23
N PRO A 1235 -8.27 42.13 -17.30
CA PRO A 1235 -7.40 42.26 -18.46
C PRO A 1235 -7.47 43.66 -19.10
#